data_AF-A0A0L0BQ20-F1
#
_entry.id   AF-A0A0L0BQ20-F1
#
_cell.length_a   1.000
_cell.length_b   1.000
_cell.length_c   1.000
_cell.angle_alpha   90.00
_cell.angle_beta   90.00
_cell.angle_gamma   90.00
#
_symmetry.space_group_name_H-M   'P 1'
#
loop_
_entity.id
_entity.type
_entity.pdbx_description
1 polymer ?
#
loop_
_entity_poly.entity_id
_entity_poly.type
_entity_poly.pdbx_seq_one_letter_code
_entity_poly.pdbx_strand_id
1 'polypeptide(L)'
;MKILGLLIISLSLLAARAEEDNAAGTTLEELQKLLPVDLSDEVPTVVVALMVRNKAHVLPLFLSYLERQDYPKERMSLWIHSDYNTDNSIEILTEWLQHVEPLYHKVHKVLDSETQRHQNESSPFDWPRARFEHLISLKEQAKREAKQNWADYIFYLDADVLLTEPHTLTHLVELRLPIVAPMLLSEGLYSNFWCGMSPDYYYLRTDLYQDIYNVNREGIFQVPMIHSAVLISLNYKGSHYLTFDRDQFLDQQKNDLDYMQTLGPQCRLYDGPVDDIIVFAISANCSKIPLFITNEIPFGYILQPLDASDNIAQDYKQLVNIKTNIIHDLGDIIEVNEYLKKFEREEKKHKLSLDHIYMINLERRPERREKMEKLFNVLGLDVEYFPAVDGQKLNHDILKEMGIKFLPGYEDPYHHRPMTMGEIGCFLSHYKIWEKMVEEKQEQVLILEDDIRFEPYFKDKAESVMEQIRNVIEYDLVYFGRKRLKEESEPWVANTENLVHAGYSYWTLGYVISLKGAKKLLAAKPLENLIPVDEFLPVMFNRHPNKTWANAFPKRDLMAFSANPLLLFPTHYTGDYGYISDTEDSVVIKGDGIITNTAASGAQLKSDPEKAYLREPRLESKPLELKEAQFEAAANVKTHEEL
;
A
#
# COMPACT_ATOMS: atom_id res chain seq x y z
N MET A 1 6.87 -18.77 -34.91
CA MET A 1 7.89 -18.65 -35.99
C MET A 1 8.03 -19.83 -36.96
N LYS A 2 7.89 -21.11 -36.55
CA LYS A 2 8.07 -22.25 -37.48
C LYS A 2 6.92 -22.43 -38.49
N ILE A 3 5.69 -22.04 -38.16
CA ILE A 3 4.53 -22.14 -39.06
C ILE A 3 4.55 -21.00 -40.11
N LEU A 4 4.97 -19.79 -39.71
CA LEU A 4 5.14 -18.65 -40.62
C LEU A 4 6.22 -18.91 -41.69
N GLY A 5 7.31 -19.60 -41.34
CA GLY A 5 8.37 -19.97 -42.27
C GLY A 5 7.94 -20.97 -43.35
N LEU A 6 7.06 -21.93 -43.01
CA LEU A 6 6.49 -22.89 -43.97
C LEU A 6 5.41 -22.26 -44.87
N LEU A 7 4.65 -21.30 -44.36
CA LEU A 7 3.66 -20.56 -45.16
C LEU A 7 4.32 -19.58 -46.13
N ILE A 8 5.41 -18.90 -45.73
CA ILE A 8 6.16 -17.99 -46.63
C ILE A 8 6.73 -18.76 -47.83
N ILE A 9 7.21 -20.00 -47.63
CA ILE A 9 7.69 -20.86 -48.73
C ILE A 9 6.52 -21.32 -49.62
N SER A 10 5.35 -21.59 -49.05
CA SER A 10 4.17 -22.01 -49.81
C SER A 10 3.54 -20.86 -50.62
N LEU A 11 3.54 -19.64 -50.07
CA LEU A 11 3.06 -18.42 -50.72
C LEU A 11 4.05 -17.87 -51.76
N SER A 12 5.37 -18.01 -51.54
CA SER A 12 6.36 -17.66 -52.56
C SER A 12 6.34 -18.63 -53.75
N LEU A 13 5.96 -19.90 -53.55
CA LEU A 13 5.66 -20.84 -54.65
C LEU A 13 4.37 -20.50 -55.41
N LEU A 14 3.37 -19.89 -54.77
CA LEU A 14 2.18 -19.36 -55.45
C LEU A 14 2.46 -18.06 -56.19
N ALA A 15 3.30 -17.17 -55.63
CA ALA A 15 3.70 -15.91 -56.26
C ALA A 15 4.61 -16.13 -57.48
N ALA A 16 5.48 -17.15 -57.47
CA ALA A 16 6.33 -17.51 -58.60
C ALA A 16 5.57 -18.10 -59.81
N ARG A 17 4.25 -18.30 -59.71
CA ARG A 17 3.37 -18.69 -60.82
C ARG A 17 2.54 -17.54 -61.39
N ALA A 18 2.69 -16.33 -60.84
CA ALA A 18 2.03 -15.12 -61.27
C ALA A 18 3.06 -14.05 -61.70
N GLU A 19 4.02 -14.44 -62.53
CA GLU A 19 4.84 -13.49 -63.29
C GLU A 19 4.26 -13.40 -64.70
N GLU A 20 3.20 -12.61 -64.85
CA GLU A 20 2.89 -11.82 -66.05
C GLU A 20 1.68 -10.93 -65.71
N ASP A 21 1.90 -9.62 -65.84
CA ASP A 21 0.96 -8.49 -65.66
C ASP A 21 0.78 -7.86 -64.26
N ASN A 22 1.40 -6.68 -64.12
CA ASN A 22 1.05 -5.55 -63.25
C ASN A 22 0.44 -5.86 -61.86
N ALA A 23 1.26 -5.84 -60.81
CA ALA A 23 0.75 -5.67 -59.46
C ALA A 23 1.74 -4.88 -58.58
N ALA A 24 1.27 -3.74 -58.08
CA ALA A 24 1.84 -3.12 -56.89
C ALA A 24 1.76 -4.14 -55.75
N GLY A 25 2.89 -4.48 -55.13
CA GLY A 25 2.95 -5.49 -54.08
C GLY A 25 2.03 -5.13 -52.92
N THR A 26 1.13 -6.04 -52.57
CA THR A 26 0.27 -5.96 -51.39
C THR A 26 1.13 -5.83 -50.13
N THR A 27 0.84 -4.85 -49.30
CA THR A 27 1.59 -4.59 -48.06
C THR A 27 1.32 -5.65 -46.99
N LEU A 28 2.24 -5.82 -46.03
CA LEU A 28 2.09 -6.79 -44.93
C LEU A 28 0.81 -6.52 -44.11
N GLU A 29 0.43 -5.26 -43.94
CA GLU A 29 -0.81 -4.84 -43.28
C GLU A 29 -2.06 -5.25 -44.07
N GLU A 30 -2.02 -5.22 -45.40
CA GLU A 30 -3.13 -5.68 -46.25
C GLU A 30 -3.25 -7.20 -46.24
N LEU A 31 -2.13 -7.93 -46.17
CA LEU A 31 -2.12 -9.38 -46.00
C LEU A 31 -2.65 -9.81 -44.63
N GLN A 32 -2.32 -9.08 -43.55
CA GLN A 32 -2.85 -9.34 -42.21
C GLN A 32 -4.37 -9.17 -42.14
N LYS A 33 -4.96 -8.25 -42.93
CA LYS A 33 -6.42 -8.06 -43.03
C LYS A 33 -7.14 -9.19 -43.78
N LEU A 34 -6.42 -10.01 -44.54
CA LEU A 34 -6.94 -11.18 -45.26
C LEU A 34 -6.87 -12.47 -44.42
N LEU A 35 -6.11 -12.44 -43.32
CA LEU A 35 -5.98 -13.57 -42.42
C LEU A 35 -7.22 -13.68 -41.52
N PRO A 36 -7.80 -14.88 -41.37
CA PRO A 36 -8.81 -15.15 -40.34
C PRO A 36 -8.40 -14.62 -38.95
N VAL A 37 -9.36 -14.09 -38.20
CA VAL A 37 -9.15 -13.49 -36.87
C VAL A 37 -8.62 -14.51 -35.85
N ASP A 38 -8.85 -15.80 -36.08
CA ASP A 38 -8.41 -16.94 -35.27
C ASP A 38 -6.97 -17.42 -35.55
N LEU A 39 -6.18 -16.65 -36.30
CA LEU A 39 -4.75 -16.90 -36.52
C LEU A 39 -3.83 -16.19 -35.50
N SER A 40 -4.35 -15.77 -34.35
CA SER A 40 -3.52 -15.27 -33.25
C SER A 40 -2.65 -16.38 -32.67
N ASP A 41 -1.39 -16.06 -32.32
CA ASP A 41 -0.55 -16.97 -31.56
C ASP A 41 -1.21 -17.29 -30.20
N GLU A 42 -1.13 -18.54 -29.76
CA GLU A 42 -1.50 -18.94 -28.40
C GLU A 42 -0.65 -18.17 -27.37
N VAL A 43 -1.26 -17.79 -26.24
CA VAL A 43 -0.50 -17.12 -25.17
C VAL A 43 0.61 -18.02 -24.65
N PRO A 44 1.80 -17.52 -24.29
CA PRO A 44 2.92 -18.34 -23.83
C PRO A 44 2.58 -19.24 -22.62
N THR A 45 3.27 -20.36 -22.48
CA THR A 45 3.18 -21.20 -21.28
C THR A 45 4.01 -20.62 -20.14
N VAL A 46 3.47 -20.64 -18.92
CA VAL A 46 4.14 -20.11 -17.73
C VAL A 46 4.17 -21.18 -16.64
N VAL A 47 5.33 -21.42 -16.05
CA VAL A 47 5.46 -22.16 -14.78
C VAL A 47 5.54 -21.18 -13.63
N VAL A 48 4.58 -21.19 -12.71
CA VAL A 48 4.63 -20.41 -11.47
C VAL A 48 5.29 -21.26 -10.38
N ALA A 49 6.47 -20.83 -9.92
CA ALA A 49 7.23 -21.52 -8.89
C ALA A 49 6.99 -20.87 -7.52
N LEU A 50 6.39 -21.64 -6.61
CA LEU A 50 6.00 -21.24 -5.26
C LEU A 50 6.78 -22.08 -4.24
N MET A 51 7.60 -21.41 -3.43
CA MET A 51 8.25 -22.03 -2.27
C MET A 51 7.65 -21.42 -1.02
N VAL A 52 6.85 -22.20 -0.30
CA VAL A 52 6.03 -21.70 0.81
C VAL A 52 6.58 -22.24 2.12
N ARG A 53 6.93 -21.34 3.03
CA ARG A 53 7.42 -21.70 4.36
C ARG A 53 6.95 -20.71 5.43
N ASN A 54 6.20 -21.21 6.41
CA ASN A 54 5.67 -20.45 7.56
C ASN A 54 4.88 -19.18 7.15
N LYS A 55 4.00 -19.30 6.15
CA LYS A 55 3.20 -18.19 5.60
C LYS A 55 1.70 -18.32 5.84
N ALA A 56 1.24 -19.16 6.77
CA ALA A 56 -0.17 -19.43 6.99
C ALA A 56 -1.02 -18.16 7.21
N HIS A 57 -0.43 -17.12 7.80
CA HIS A 57 -1.09 -15.85 8.10
C HIS A 57 -1.47 -15.01 6.87
N VAL A 58 -0.72 -15.10 5.76
CA VAL A 58 -0.95 -14.33 4.52
C VAL A 58 -1.45 -15.22 3.37
N LEU A 59 -1.21 -16.52 3.46
CA LEU A 59 -1.44 -17.48 2.38
C LEU A 59 -2.90 -17.50 1.86
N PRO A 60 -3.95 -17.39 2.69
CA PRO A 60 -5.33 -17.32 2.19
C PRO A 60 -5.56 -16.15 1.24
N LEU A 61 -5.01 -14.98 1.57
CA LEU A 61 -5.12 -13.78 0.74
C LEU A 61 -4.23 -13.89 -0.51
N PHE A 62 -2.98 -14.33 -0.34
CA PHE A 62 -2.04 -14.58 -1.43
C PHE A 62 -2.64 -15.50 -2.51
N LEU A 63 -3.17 -16.67 -2.11
CA LEU A 63 -3.73 -17.66 -3.02
C LEU A 63 -4.99 -17.14 -3.73
N SER A 64 -5.80 -16.34 -3.03
CA SER A 64 -6.98 -15.68 -3.62
C SER A 64 -6.59 -14.67 -4.71
N TYR A 65 -5.48 -13.92 -4.54
CA TYR A 65 -4.94 -13.04 -5.59
C TYR A 65 -4.32 -13.83 -6.75
N LEU A 66 -3.55 -14.88 -6.46
CA LEU A 66 -2.93 -15.72 -7.49
C LEU A 66 -3.99 -16.37 -8.40
N GLU A 67 -5.06 -16.88 -7.81
CA GLU A 67 -6.16 -17.48 -8.55
C GLU A 67 -6.85 -16.48 -9.48
N ARG A 68 -6.97 -15.22 -9.06
CA ARG A 68 -7.60 -14.13 -9.83
C ARG A 68 -6.75 -13.59 -10.97
N GLN A 69 -5.48 -13.98 -11.07
CA GLN A 69 -4.63 -13.55 -12.20
C GLN A 69 -5.28 -13.96 -13.53
N ASP A 70 -5.56 -12.99 -14.39
CA ASP A 70 -6.20 -13.15 -15.68
C ASP A 70 -5.19 -13.64 -16.72
N TYR A 71 -4.84 -14.91 -16.57
CA TYR A 71 -4.01 -15.66 -17.49
C TYR A 71 -4.63 -17.06 -17.65
N PRO A 72 -4.69 -17.63 -18.87
CA PRO A 72 -5.33 -18.92 -19.10
C PRO A 72 -4.70 -20.02 -18.24
N LYS A 73 -5.49 -20.61 -17.32
CA LYS A 73 -4.98 -21.56 -16.32
C LYS A 73 -4.45 -22.84 -16.97
N GLU A 74 -5.02 -23.24 -18.11
CA GLU A 74 -4.56 -24.33 -18.97
C GLU A 74 -3.22 -24.05 -19.68
N ARG A 75 -2.73 -22.81 -19.62
CA ARG A 75 -1.39 -22.38 -20.05
C ARG A 75 -0.44 -22.12 -18.87
N MET A 76 -0.94 -22.27 -17.64
CA MET A 76 -0.17 -22.13 -16.41
C MET A 76 0.10 -23.50 -15.78
N SER A 77 1.35 -23.75 -15.39
CA SER A 77 1.71 -24.87 -14.53
C SER A 77 2.12 -24.35 -13.17
N LEU A 78 1.72 -25.03 -12.09
CA LEU A 78 2.14 -24.71 -10.74
C LEU A 78 3.28 -25.66 -10.33
N TRP A 79 4.36 -25.10 -9.80
CA TRP A 79 5.43 -25.84 -9.16
C TRP A 79 5.50 -25.39 -7.70
N ILE A 80 5.08 -26.24 -6.78
CA ILE A 80 4.87 -25.90 -5.37
C ILE A 80 5.75 -26.76 -4.50
N HIS A 81 6.54 -26.14 -3.64
CA HIS A 81 7.29 -26.81 -2.59
C HIS A 81 6.95 -26.18 -1.24
N SER A 82 6.56 -26.98 -0.26
CA SER A 82 6.36 -26.52 1.10
C SER A 82 6.83 -27.56 2.10
N ASP A 83 7.85 -27.18 2.85
CA ASP A 83 8.54 -27.99 3.84
C ASP A 83 9.10 -27.09 4.95
N TYR A 84 9.61 -27.68 6.03
CA TYR A 84 10.16 -26.93 7.17
C TYR A 84 9.16 -25.94 7.78
N ASN A 85 7.88 -26.34 7.84
CA ASN A 85 6.78 -25.55 8.39
C ASN A 85 6.52 -25.90 9.85
N THR A 86 6.17 -24.87 10.62
CA THR A 86 5.71 -24.96 12.02
C THR A 86 4.31 -24.38 12.20
N ASP A 87 3.68 -23.91 11.11
CA ASP A 87 2.32 -23.37 11.05
C ASP A 87 1.44 -24.18 10.08
N ASN A 88 0.24 -23.68 9.80
CA ASN A 88 -0.76 -24.36 8.97
C ASN A 88 -0.57 -24.14 7.45
N SER A 89 0.61 -23.73 6.98
CA SER A 89 0.84 -23.44 5.55
C SER A 89 0.49 -24.63 4.65
N ILE A 90 0.89 -25.85 5.04
CA ILE A 90 0.64 -27.08 4.28
C ILE A 90 -0.85 -27.42 4.24
N GLU A 91 -1.58 -27.20 5.34
CA GLU A 91 -3.02 -27.43 5.41
C GLU A 91 -3.77 -26.49 4.45
N ILE A 92 -3.40 -25.21 4.45
CA ILE A 92 -3.98 -24.18 3.58
C ILE A 92 -3.69 -24.50 2.10
N LEU A 93 -2.45 -24.87 1.76
CA LEU A 93 -2.10 -25.29 0.39
C LEU A 93 -2.89 -26.51 -0.04
N THR A 94 -3.05 -27.49 0.85
CA THR A 94 -3.80 -28.71 0.58
C THR A 94 -5.27 -28.40 0.30
N GLU A 95 -5.90 -27.54 1.10
CA GLU A 95 -7.28 -27.11 0.89
C GLU A 95 -7.43 -26.37 -0.45
N TRP A 96 -6.53 -25.44 -0.75
CA TRP A 96 -6.59 -24.68 -2.00
C TRP A 96 -6.44 -25.57 -3.23
N LEU A 97 -5.45 -26.47 -3.21
CA LEU A 97 -5.18 -27.39 -4.32
C LEU A 97 -6.34 -28.34 -4.61
N GLN A 98 -7.12 -28.76 -3.61
CA GLN A 98 -8.31 -29.57 -3.83
C GLN A 98 -9.34 -28.89 -4.76
N HIS A 99 -9.36 -27.56 -4.79
CA HIS A 99 -10.32 -26.77 -5.57
C HIS A 99 -9.76 -26.34 -6.92
N VAL A 100 -8.47 -26.01 -7.01
CA VAL A 100 -7.91 -25.37 -8.20
C VAL A 100 -7.04 -26.26 -9.08
N GLU A 101 -6.50 -27.36 -8.55
CA GLU A 101 -5.57 -28.21 -9.29
C GLU A 101 -6.08 -28.65 -10.68
N PRO A 102 -7.38 -29.01 -10.86
CA PRO A 102 -7.93 -29.36 -12.17
C PRO A 102 -7.98 -28.22 -13.20
N LEU A 103 -7.82 -26.96 -12.77
CA LEU A 103 -7.87 -25.79 -13.64
C LEU A 103 -6.53 -25.54 -14.33
N TYR A 104 -5.42 -25.94 -13.70
CA TYR A 104 -4.07 -25.68 -14.18
C TYR A 104 -3.60 -26.75 -15.16
N HIS A 105 -2.75 -26.37 -16.11
CA HIS A 105 -2.15 -27.31 -17.08
C HIS A 105 -1.49 -28.52 -16.39
N LYS A 106 -0.73 -28.24 -15.34
CA LYS A 106 0.01 -29.21 -14.56
C LYS A 106 0.29 -28.64 -13.17
N VAL A 107 0.16 -29.48 -12.15
CA VAL A 107 0.60 -29.13 -10.79
C VAL A 107 1.65 -30.14 -10.35
N HIS A 108 2.86 -29.65 -10.10
CA HIS A 108 3.89 -30.37 -9.36
C HIS A 108 3.88 -29.86 -7.93
N LYS A 109 3.69 -30.74 -6.95
CA LYS A 109 3.60 -30.37 -5.53
C LYS A 109 4.42 -31.32 -4.66
N VAL A 110 5.21 -30.76 -3.76
CA VAL A 110 5.88 -31.46 -2.66
C VAL A 110 5.49 -30.75 -1.37
N LEU A 111 4.73 -31.46 -0.53
CA LEU A 111 4.23 -30.94 0.75
C LEU A 111 4.73 -31.86 1.87
N ASP A 112 5.79 -31.44 2.57
CA ASP A 112 6.40 -32.19 3.66
C ASP A 112 6.01 -31.61 5.02
N SER A 113 5.12 -32.33 5.72
CA SER A 113 4.69 -32.00 7.08
C SER A 113 5.55 -32.60 8.19
N GLU A 114 6.49 -33.49 7.85
CA GLU A 114 7.33 -34.18 8.83
C GLU A 114 8.51 -33.31 9.26
N THR A 115 9.15 -32.63 8.30
CA THR A 115 10.31 -31.78 8.58
C THR A 115 9.87 -30.38 8.98
N GLN A 116 10.26 -29.92 10.17
CA GLN A 116 9.78 -28.65 10.73
C GLN A 116 10.83 -27.53 10.77
N ARG A 117 12.14 -27.85 10.86
CA ARG A 117 13.22 -26.85 11.01
C ARG A 117 14.53 -27.28 10.36
N HIS A 118 15.31 -26.30 9.91
CA HIS A 118 16.67 -26.54 9.43
C HIS A 118 17.64 -26.75 10.61
N GLN A 119 18.78 -27.35 10.30
CA GLN A 119 19.87 -27.47 11.27
C GLN A 119 20.35 -26.07 11.70
N ASN A 120 20.54 -25.88 13.01
CA ASN A 120 20.98 -24.63 13.65
C ASN A 120 20.03 -23.43 13.48
N GLU A 121 18.78 -23.67 13.08
CA GLU A 121 17.78 -22.61 12.98
C GLU A 121 17.28 -22.18 14.37
N SER A 122 17.48 -20.91 14.72
CA SER A 122 17.10 -20.35 16.01
C SER A 122 15.61 -19.99 16.08
N SER A 123 15.01 -19.57 14.96
CA SER A 123 13.58 -19.22 14.83
C SER A 123 13.08 -19.51 13.41
N PRO A 124 11.75 -19.59 13.18
CA PRO A 124 11.19 -19.77 11.83
C PRO A 124 11.59 -18.70 10.80
N PHE A 125 12.09 -17.54 11.26
CA PHE A 125 12.51 -16.41 10.44
C PHE A 125 14.03 -16.36 10.24
N ASP A 126 14.77 -17.21 10.93
CA ASP A 126 16.22 -17.29 10.82
C ASP A 126 16.64 -17.87 9.45
N TRP A 127 17.75 -17.35 8.92
CA TRP A 127 18.29 -17.71 7.61
C TRP A 127 19.68 -18.35 7.73
N PRO A 128 19.79 -19.55 8.35
CA PRO A 128 21.06 -20.27 8.38
C PRO A 128 21.45 -20.71 6.97
N ARG A 129 22.75 -20.90 6.74
CA ARG A 129 23.30 -21.35 5.44
C ARG A 129 22.58 -22.55 4.83
N ALA A 130 22.19 -23.54 5.65
CA ALA A 130 21.46 -24.72 5.19
C ALA A 130 20.08 -24.38 4.58
N ARG A 131 19.42 -23.32 5.06
CA ARG A 131 18.16 -22.83 4.49
C ARG A 131 18.39 -22.18 3.12
N PHE A 132 19.43 -21.37 2.98
CA PHE A 132 19.82 -20.78 1.69
C PHE A 132 20.13 -21.87 0.65
N GLU A 133 21.00 -22.83 1.01
CA GLU A 133 21.38 -23.94 0.12
C GLU A 133 20.15 -24.76 -0.32
N HIS A 134 19.22 -25.01 0.61
CA HIS A 134 17.97 -25.69 0.31
C HIS A 134 17.08 -24.90 -0.66
N LEU A 135 16.82 -23.61 -0.37
CA LEU A 135 16.01 -22.76 -1.25
C LEU A 135 16.63 -22.63 -2.65
N ILE A 136 17.95 -22.44 -2.73
CA ILE A 136 18.70 -22.38 -3.99
C ILE A 136 18.51 -23.66 -4.79
N SER A 137 18.64 -24.83 -4.14
CA SER A 137 18.42 -26.13 -4.77
C SER A 137 17.01 -26.26 -5.35
N LEU A 138 15.98 -25.82 -4.60
CA LEU A 138 14.59 -25.81 -5.07
C LEU A 138 14.40 -24.86 -6.26
N LYS A 139 14.98 -23.65 -6.23
CA LYS A 139 14.91 -22.70 -7.35
C LYS A 139 15.55 -23.28 -8.62
N GLU A 140 16.70 -23.92 -8.48
CA GLU A 140 17.39 -24.59 -9.59
C GLU A 140 16.61 -25.80 -10.13
N GLN A 141 15.97 -26.57 -9.24
CA GLN A 141 15.08 -27.66 -9.63
C GLN A 141 13.87 -27.15 -10.43
N ALA A 142 13.17 -26.14 -9.92
CA ALA A 142 12.01 -25.54 -10.59
C ALA A 142 12.36 -25.04 -12.01
N LYS A 143 13.50 -24.35 -12.16
CA LYS A 143 14.01 -23.89 -13.47
C LYS A 143 14.23 -25.05 -14.43
N ARG A 144 14.88 -26.11 -13.96
CA ARG A 144 15.23 -27.29 -14.75
C ARG A 144 13.98 -28.02 -15.23
N GLU A 145 13.02 -28.22 -14.33
CA GLU A 145 11.74 -28.85 -14.67
C GLU A 145 10.90 -27.99 -15.61
N ALA A 146 10.88 -26.66 -15.44
CA ALA A 146 10.22 -25.76 -16.36
C ALA A 146 10.77 -25.89 -17.79
N LYS A 147 12.10 -25.94 -17.95
CA LYS A 147 12.74 -26.20 -19.25
C LYS A 147 12.40 -27.59 -19.81
N GLN A 148 12.39 -28.63 -18.98
CA GLN A 148 12.03 -29.99 -19.40
C GLN A 148 10.57 -30.11 -19.85
N ASN A 149 9.68 -29.29 -19.27
CA ASN A 149 8.28 -29.18 -19.66
C ASN A 149 8.05 -28.22 -20.84
N TRP A 150 9.11 -27.69 -21.47
CA TRP A 150 9.02 -26.75 -22.60
C TRP A 150 8.24 -25.47 -22.27
N ALA A 151 8.32 -25.01 -21.02
CA ALA A 151 7.69 -23.75 -20.64
C ALA A 151 8.38 -22.56 -21.31
N ASP A 152 7.59 -21.61 -21.78
CA ASP A 152 8.11 -20.38 -22.39
C ASP A 152 8.70 -19.45 -21.32
N TYR A 153 8.05 -19.40 -20.16
CA TYR A 153 8.45 -18.60 -19.00
C TYR A 153 8.41 -19.40 -17.69
N ILE A 154 9.24 -19.00 -16.73
CA ILE A 154 9.09 -19.33 -15.32
C ILE A 154 8.88 -18.04 -14.53
N PHE A 155 7.89 -18.03 -13.63
CA PHE A 155 7.58 -16.94 -12.73
C PHE A 155 7.86 -17.38 -11.29
N TYR A 156 8.96 -16.90 -10.71
CA TYR A 156 9.23 -17.09 -9.29
C TYR A 156 8.41 -16.10 -8.49
N LEU A 157 7.56 -16.60 -7.59
CA LEU A 157 6.63 -15.77 -6.81
C LEU A 157 6.69 -16.18 -5.34
N ASP A 158 7.14 -15.27 -4.50
CA ASP A 158 7.18 -15.46 -3.05
C ASP A 158 5.76 -15.37 -2.46
N ALA A 159 5.48 -16.17 -1.43
CA ALA A 159 4.13 -16.35 -0.87
C ALA A 159 3.62 -15.19 -0.01
N ASP A 160 4.36 -14.10 0.06
CA ASP A 160 4.03 -12.82 0.72
C ASP A 160 3.88 -11.66 -0.29
N VAL A 161 3.83 -11.98 -1.59
CA VAL A 161 3.53 -11.02 -2.67
C VAL A 161 2.04 -11.02 -3.00
N LEU A 162 1.37 -9.88 -2.78
CA LEU A 162 -0.04 -9.67 -3.09
C LEU A 162 -0.18 -8.96 -4.43
N LEU A 163 -0.32 -9.71 -5.53
CA LEU A 163 -0.58 -9.17 -6.87
C LEU A 163 -2.03 -8.71 -6.99
N THR A 164 -2.28 -7.44 -6.63
CA THR A 164 -3.62 -6.84 -6.63
C THR A 164 -4.15 -6.59 -8.04
N GLU A 165 -3.27 -6.39 -9.02
CA GLU A 165 -3.64 -6.22 -10.42
C GLU A 165 -3.82 -7.59 -11.12
N PRO A 166 -5.05 -7.95 -11.57
CA PRO A 166 -5.33 -9.23 -12.20
C PRO A 166 -4.53 -9.49 -13.48
N HIS A 167 -4.17 -8.46 -14.25
CA HIS A 167 -3.48 -8.63 -15.52
C HIS A 167 -1.94 -8.64 -15.37
N THR A 168 -1.41 -8.72 -14.14
CA THR A 168 0.04 -8.65 -13.89
C THR A 168 0.82 -9.63 -14.75
N LEU A 169 0.44 -10.91 -14.76
CA LEU A 169 1.18 -11.92 -15.51
C LEU A 169 1.10 -11.67 -17.03
N THR A 170 -0.07 -11.30 -17.54
CA THR A 170 -0.28 -10.95 -18.96
C THR A 170 0.61 -9.77 -19.36
N HIS A 171 0.60 -8.69 -18.57
CA HIS A 171 1.43 -7.51 -18.80
C HIS A 171 2.91 -7.87 -18.87
N LEU A 172 3.44 -8.61 -17.89
CA LEU A 172 4.85 -8.99 -17.85
C LEU A 172 5.27 -9.88 -19.04
N VAL A 173 4.40 -10.79 -19.47
CA VAL A 173 4.65 -11.63 -20.65
C VAL A 173 4.66 -10.81 -21.94
N GLU A 174 3.75 -9.84 -22.09
CA GLU A 174 3.65 -8.97 -23.26
C GLU A 174 4.89 -8.08 -23.47
N LEU A 175 5.61 -7.74 -22.39
CA LEU A 175 6.87 -6.99 -22.48
C LEU A 175 7.97 -7.73 -23.26
N ARG A 176 7.90 -9.06 -23.36
CA ARG A 176 8.88 -9.92 -24.06
C ARG A 176 10.34 -9.67 -23.62
N LEU A 177 10.51 -9.30 -22.35
CA LEU A 177 11.82 -9.07 -21.74
C LEU A 177 12.44 -10.39 -21.25
N PRO A 178 13.78 -10.50 -21.22
CA PRO A 178 14.44 -11.71 -20.76
C PRO A 178 14.18 -11.99 -19.28
N ILE A 179 14.21 -10.95 -18.44
CA ILE A 179 13.99 -10.99 -17.00
C ILE A 179 13.25 -9.70 -16.61
N VAL A 180 12.07 -9.81 -15.99
CA VAL A 180 11.30 -8.66 -15.53
C VAL A 180 10.55 -8.94 -14.23
N ALA A 181 10.46 -7.95 -13.36
CA ALA A 181 9.62 -7.96 -12.18
C ALA A 181 8.60 -6.81 -12.22
N PRO A 182 7.39 -7.01 -11.67
CA PRO A 182 6.50 -5.92 -11.32
C PRO A 182 7.03 -5.18 -10.09
N MET A 183 6.93 -3.85 -10.05
CA MET A 183 7.25 -3.08 -8.84
C MET A 183 6.20 -3.31 -7.77
N LEU A 184 6.64 -3.76 -6.59
CA LEU A 184 5.78 -4.04 -5.45
C LEU A 184 5.96 -2.97 -4.37
N LEU A 185 4.84 -2.47 -3.85
CA LEU A 185 4.82 -1.53 -2.75
C LEU A 185 4.87 -2.29 -1.41
N SER A 186 5.52 -1.72 -0.41
CA SER A 186 5.49 -2.28 0.94
C SER A 186 5.21 -1.18 1.94
N GLU A 187 5.34 -1.49 3.22
CA GLU A 187 5.50 -0.45 4.23
C GLU A 187 6.79 0.35 3.97
N GLY A 188 6.76 1.66 4.15
CA GLY A 188 7.94 2.51 4.05
C GLY A 188 8.49 2.67 2.63
N LEU A 189 9.80 2.49 2.46
CA LEU A 189 10.49 2.58 1.16
C LEU A 189 11.08 1.23 0.73
N TYR A 190 10.75 0.13 1.40
CA TYR A 190 11.17 -1.20 0.96
C TYR A 190 10.40 -1.59 -0.32
N SER A 191 11.02 -2.38 -1.19
CA SER A 191 10.46 -2.87 -2.45
C SER A 191 11.29 -4.03 -2.96
N ASN A 192 10.91 -4.60 -4.10
CA ASN A 192 11.48 -5.80 -4.68
C ASN A 192 12.59 -5.55 -5.73
N PHE A 193 13.29 -4.41 -5.65
CA PHE A 193 14.36 -4.05 -6.58
C PHE A 193 15.40 -3.11 -5.96
N TRP A 194 16.61 -3.09 -6.51
CA TRP A 194 17.65 -2.11 -6.17
C TRP A 194 18.06 -1.31 -7.40
N CYS A 195 18.29 0.00 -7.26
CA CYS A 195 18.85 0.84 -8.33
C CYS A 195 20.37 0.98 -8.29
N GLY A 196 21.01 0.45 -7.25
CA GLY A 196 22.46 0.50 -7.08
C GLY A 196 22.93 -0.70 -6.28
N MET A 197 24.18 -1.07 -6.51
CA MET A 197 24.83 -2.16 -5.80
C MET A 197 26.30 -1.79 -5.54
N SER A 198 26.78 -2.07 -4.32
CA SER A 198 28.15 -1.77 -3.90
C SER A 198 29.16 -2.72 -4.56
N PRO A 199 30.46 -2.39 -4.50
CA PRO A 199 31.52 -3.33 -4.87
C PRO A 199 31.56 -4.61 -4.03
N ASP A 200 30.79 -4.70 -2.95
CA ASP A 200 30.65 -5.90 -2.11
C ASP A 200 29.30 -6.58 -2.32
N TYR A 201 28.61 -6.26 -3.42
CA TYR A 201 27.34 -6.86 -3.87
C TYR A 201 26.09 -6.49 -3.08
N TYR A 202 26.19 -5.57 -2.12
CA TYR A 202 25.04 -5.16 -1.29
C TYR A 202 24.34 -3.92 -1.82
N TYR A 203 23.16 -3.64 -1.27
CA TYR A 203 22.33 -2.50 -1.63
C TYR A 203 23.10 -1.17 -1.61
N LEU A 204 22.91 -0.36 -2.65
CA LEU A 204 23.35 1.03 -2.69
C LEU A 204 22.17 1.92 -3.05
N ARG A 205 21.80 2.80 -2.12
CA ARG A 205 20.74 3.80 -2.35
C ARG A 205 21.18 4.79 -3.45
N THR A 206 20.26 5.05 -4.39
CA THR A 206 20.42 6.05 -5.44
C THR A 206 19.16 6.92 -5.52
N ASP A 207 19.27 8.13 -6.07
CA ASP A 207 18.11 9.03 -6.24
C ASP A 207 17.06 8.43 -7.18
N LEU A 208 17.52 7.70 -8.21
CA LEU A 208 16.66 6.98 -9.16
C LEU A 208 15.69 6.02 -8.47
N TYR A 209 16.08 5.42 -7.34
CA TYR A 209 15.21 4.54 -6.57
C TYR A 209 13.91 5.24 -6.13
N GLN A 210 14.02 6.46 -5.60
CA GLN A 210 12.85 7.20 -5.13
C GLN A 210 11.98 7.68 -6.28
N ASP A 211 12.58 8.01 -7.42
CA ASP A 211 11.82 8.43 -8.60
C ASP A 211 10.97 7.29 -9.19
N ILE A 212 11.52 6.07 -9.21
CA ILE A 212 10.79 4.87 -9.65
C ILE A 212 9.74 4.49 -8.60
N TYR A 213 10.13 4.40 -7.33
CA TYR A 213 9.26 3.94 -6.24
C TYR A 213 8.03 4.83 -6.05
N ASN A 214 8.21 6.16 -6.04
CA ASN A 214 7.12 7.11 -5.88
C ASN A 214 6.38 7.38 -7.21
N VAL A 215 6.74 6.68 -8.29
CA VAL A 215 6.18 6.88 -9.64
C VAL A 215 6.31 8.33 -10.12
N ASN A 216 7.36 9.04 -9.69
CA ASN A 216 7.75 10.31 -10.31
C ASN A 216 8.24 10.08 -11.75
N ARG A 217 8.70 8.85 -12.03
CA ARG A 217 9.03 8.36 -13.35
C ARG A 217 8.37 7.01 -13.58
N GLU A 218 7.38 6.99 -14.45
CA GLU A 218 6.69 5.77 -14.91
C GLU A 218 7.45 5.13 -16.08
N GLY A 219 7.47 3.79 -16.13
CA GLY A 219 8.01 3.01 -17.24
C GLY A 219 8.70 1.72 -16.83
N ILE A 220 9.61 1.28 -17.68
CA ILE A 220 10.41 0.06 -17.52
C ILE A 220 11.87 0.46 -17.35
N PHE A 221 12.50 -0.01 -16.29
CA PHE A 221 13.85 0.40 -15.89
C PHE A 221 14.78 -0.80 -15.81
N GLN A 222 15.94 -0.68 -16.44
CA GLN A 222 17.03 -1.63 -16.20
C GLN A 222 17.61 -1.36 -14.82
N VAL A 223 17.66 -2.39 -13.98
CA VAL A 223 18.15 -2.30 -12.60
C VAL A 223 19.14 -3.43 -12.30
N PRO A 224 20.09 -3.24 -11.39
CA PRO A 224 21.07 -4.27 -11.05
C PRO A 224 20.48 -5.50 -10.37
N MET A 225 19.35 -5.39 -9.67
CA MET A 225 18.75 -6.49 -8.89
C MET A 225 17.23 -6.34 -8.79
N ILE A 226 16.52 -7.46 -8.93
CA ILE A 226 15.08 -7.63 -8.66
C ILE A 226 14.87 -8.96 -7.92
N HIS A 227 13.82 -9.04 -7.11
CA HIS A 227 13.47 -10.26 -6.36
C HIS A 227 11.96 -10.43 -6.15
N SER A 228 11.59 -11.50 -5.44
CA SER A 228 10.24 -11.88 -4.95
C SER A 228 9.12 -12.11 -5.95
N ALA A 229 9.11 -11.43 -7.09
CA ALA A 229 8.20 -11.67 -8.20
C ALA A 229 8.99 -11.48 -9.51
N VAL A 230 9.56 -12.56 -10.05
CA VAL A 230 10.51 -12.48 -11.18
C VAL A 230 10.08 -13.40 -12.31
N LEU A 231 9.71 -12.81 -13.44
CA LEU A 231 9.40 -13.52 -14.68
C LEU A 231 10.66 -13.66 -15.53
N ILE A 232 10.99 -14.88 -15.91
CA ILE A 232 12.18 -15.20 -16.71
C ILE A 232 11.74 -15.91 -17.98
N SER A 233 12.14 -15.39 -19.13
CA SER A 233 11.99 -16.08 -20.41
C SER A 233 12.98 -17.25 -20.49
N LEU A 234 12.49 -18.45 -20.79
CA LEU A 234 13.33 -19.66 -20.90
C LEU A 234 13.80 -19.92 -22.33
N ASN A 235 13.13 -19.34 -23.33
CA ASN A 235 13.26 -19.65 -24.76
C ASN A 235 14.50 -19.09 -25.49
N TYR A 236 15.48 -18.54 -24.78
CA TYR A 236 16.73 -18.06 -25.39
C TYR A 236 17.94 -18.75 -24.79
N LYS A 237 19.01 -18.91 -25.59
CA LYS A 237 20.22 -19.65 -25.19
C LYS A 237 20.86 -19.09 -23.92
N GLY A 238 20.84 -17.78 -23.75
CA GLY A 238 21.37 -17.10 -22.56
C GLY A 238 20.75 -17.56 -21.24
N SER A 239 19.52 -18.08 -21.24
CA SER A 239 18.84 -18.58 -20.04
C SER A 239 19.56 -19.78 -19.38
N HIS A 240 20.55 -20.40 -20.04
CA HIS A 240 21.37 -21.47 -19.45
C HIS A 240 22.41 -20.95 -18.46
N TYR A 241 22.79 -19.67 -18.56
CA TYR A 241 23.81 -19.04 -17.71
C TYR A 241 23.20 -18.28 -16.53
N LEU A 242 21.88 -18.27 -16.42
CA LEU A 242 21.19 -17.76 -15.24
C LEU A 242 21.19 -18.84 -14.17
N THR A 243 21.65 -18.53 -12.96
CA THR A 243 21.71 -19.46 -11.83
C THR A 243 21.53 -18.75 -10.50
N PHE A 244 20.85 -19.39 -9.56
CA PHE A 244 20.77 -18.98 -8.16
C PHE A 244 21.91 -19.61 -7.33
N ASP A 245 22.57 -20.62 -7.89
CA ASP A 245 23.60 -21.40 -7.22
C ASP A 245 25.00 -20.84 -7.47
N ARG A 246 25.70 -20.52 -6.37
CA ARG A 246 27.04 -19.92 -6.38
C ARG A 246 28.08 -20.83 -7.01
N ASP A 247 28.05 -22.12 -6.71
CA ASP A 247 29.10 -23.04 -7.16
C ASP A 247 28.92 -23.36 -8.65
N GLN A 248 27.67 -23.49 -9.12
CA GLN A 248 27.36 -23.53 -10.55
C GLN A 248 27.79 -22.25 -11.26
N PHE A 249 27.58 -21.07 -10.67
CA PHE A 249 28.04 -19.82 -11.27
C PHE A 249 29.57 -19.76 -11.38
N LEU A 250 30.27 -20.15 -10.32
CA LEU A 250 31.74 -20.23 -10.33
C LEU A 250 32.27 -21.25 -11.34
N ASP A 251 31.57 -22.36 -11.52
CA ASP A 251 31.90 -23.37 -12.53
C ASP A 251 31.73 -22.80 -13.94
N GLN A 252 30.61 -22.12 -14.21
CA GLN A 252 30.36 -21.42 -15.48
C GLN A 252 31.44 -20.38 -15.78
N GLN A 253 31.84 -19.58 -14.78
CA GLN A 253 32.91 -18.58 -14.94
C GLN A 253 34.27 -19.21 -15.31
N LYS A 254 34.53 -20.44 -14.87
CA LYS A 254 35.81 -21.15 -15.11
C LYS A 254 35.80 -21.99 -16.38
N ASN A 255 34.67 -22.61 -16.70
CA ASN A 255 34.59 -23.66 -17.72
C ASN A 255 33.88 -23.21 -19.01
N ASP A 256 32.99 -22.21 -18.96
CA ASP A 256 32.26 -21.70 -20.12
C ASP A 256 32.91 -20.44 -20.74
N LEU A 257 34.24 -20.36 -20.64
CA LEU A 257 35.05 -19.20 -21.07
C LEU A 257 34.80 -18.82 -22.53
N ASP A 258 34.57 -19.80 -23.42
CA ASP A 258 34.36 -19.54 -24.85
C ASP A 258 33.11 -18.71 -25.11
N TYR A 259 31.99 -19.02 -24.46
CA TYR A 259 30.77 -18.21 -24.56
C TYR A 259 30.96 -16.86 -23.87
N MET A 260 31.54 -16.84 -22.66
CA MET A 260 31.73 -15.60 -21.91
C MET A 260 32.67 -14.62 -22.62
N GLN A 261 33.67 -15.09 -23.35
CA GLN A 261 34.55 -14.24 -24.18
C GLN A 261 33.77 -13.52 -25.30
N THR A 262 32.68 -14.11 -25.81
CA THR A 262 31.84 -13.46 -26.83
C THR A 262 31.00 -12.30 -26.28
N LEU A 263 30.83 -12.22 -24.97
CA LEU A 263 29.98 -11.23 -24.28
C LEU A 263 30.73 -9.96 -23.82
N GLY A 264 32.03 -9.86 -24.12
CA GLY A 264 32.88 -8.71 -23.77
C GLY A 264 33.75 -8.95 -22.53
N PRO A 265 34.15 -7.90 -21.79
CA PRO A 265 34.99 -8.05 -20.61
C PRO A 265 34.34 -8.98 -19.58
N GLN A 266 35.10 -10.00 -19.17
CA GLN A 266 34.65 -10.95 -18.16
C GLN A 266 34.47 -10.26 -16.81
N CYS A 267 33.42 -10.66 -16.09
CA CYS A 267 33.28 -10.30 -14.69
C CYS A 267 34.45 -10.82 -13.87
N ARG A 268 34.74 -10.14 -12.74
CA ARG A 268 35.58 -10.74 -11.71
C ARG A 268 34.98 -12.06 -11.23
N LEU A 269 35.83 -12.97 -10.78
CA LEU A 269 35.39 -14.21 -10.14
C LEU A 269 34.52 -13.86 -8.94
N TYR A 270 33.37 -14.51 -8.80
CA TYR A 270 32.44 -14.20 -7.73
C TYR A 270 32.99 -14.59 -6.36
N ASP A 271 33.16 -13.59 -5.50
CA ASP A 271 33.64 -13.69 -4.13
C ASP A 271 32.58 -13.27 -3.10
N GLY A 272 31.34 -13.06 -3.54
CA GLY A 272 30.21 -12.66 -2.71
C GLY A 272 29.56 -13.80 -1.91
N PRO A 273 28.47 -13.47 -1.17
CA PRO A 273 27.78 -14.40 -0.28
C PRO A 273 27.05 -15.54 -1.02
N VAL A 274 26.69 -16.59 -0.27
CA VAL A 274 25.73 -17.62 -0.70
C VAL A 274 24.33 -17.07 -0.45
N ASP A 275 23.82 -16.33 -1.43
CA ASP A 275 22.53 -15.65 -1.39
C ASP A 275 21.90 -15.74 -2.78
N ASP A 276 20.68 -16.25 -2.87
CA ASP A 276 20.03 -16.59 -4.12
C ASP A 276 19.72 -15.35 -4.98
N ILE A 277 19.32 -14.24 -4.35
CA ILE A 277 18.95 -13.00 -5.07
C ILE A 277 20.19 -12.29 -5.61
N ILE A 278 21.27 -12.25 -4.82
CA ILE A 278 22.55 -11.66 -5.24
C ILE A 278 23.18 -12.53 -6.33
N VAL A 279 23.29 -13.84 -6.12
CA VAL A 279 23.91 -14.74 -7.11
C VAL A 279 23.13 -14.71 -8.43
N PHE A 280 21.80 -14.68 -8.39
CA PHE A 280 20.98 -14.55 -9.59
C PHE A 280 21.23 -13.24 -10.34
N ALA A 281 21.22 -12.11 -9.63
CA ALA A 281 21.48 -10.79 -10.22
C ALA A 281 22.87 -10.70 -10.84
N ILE A 282 23.90 -11.23 -10.16
CA ILE A 282 25.27 -11.24 -10.70
C ILE A 282 25.40 -12.20 -11.88
N SER A 283 24.80 -13.39 -11.83
CA SER A 283 24.84 -14.33 -12.97
C SER A 283 24.18 -13.74 -14.22
N ALA A 284 23.05 -13.04 -14.06
CA ALA A 284 22.39 -12.31 -15.15
C ALA A 284 23.27 -11.18 -15.71
N ASN A 285 23.77 -10.30 -14.84
CA ASN A 285 24.61 -9.17 -15.25
C ASN A 285 25.92 -9.62 -15.92
N CYS A 286 26.56 -10.67 -15.41
CA CYS A 286 27.77 -11.25 -16.00
C CYS A 286 27.52 -11.97 -17.32
N SER A 287 26.30 -12.49 -17.50
CA SER A 287 25.83 -13.05 -18.76
C SER A 287 25.28 -11.99 -19.73
N LYS A 288 25.38 -10.69 -19.39
CA LYS A 288 24.85 -9.55 -20.16
C LYS A 288 23.34 -9.64 -20.42
N ILE A 289 22.62 -10.28 -19.49
CA ILE A 289 21.17 -10.38 -19.51
C ILE A 289 20.64 -9.29 -18.56
N PRO A 290 20.03 -8.22 -19.08
CA PRO A 290 19.51 -7.15 -18.23
C PRO A 290 18.32 -7.62 -17.40
N LEU A 291 18.24 -7.13 -16.15
CA LEU A 291 17.08 -7.27 -15.29
C LEU A 291 16.25 -5.98 -15.38
N PHE A 292 14.93 -6.13 -15.43
CA PHE A 292 14.02 -5.00 -15.53
C PHE A 292 13.01 -4.97 -14.38
N ILE A 293 12.69 -3.78 -13.92
CA ILE A 293 11.54 -3.49 -13.05
C ILE A 293 10.57 -2.61 -13.84
N THR A 294 9.27 -2.89 -13.77
CA THR A 294 8.23 -2.04 -14.36
C THR A 294 7.32 -1.50 -13.28
N ASN A 295 6.99 -0.20 -13.37
CA ASN A 295 6.00 0.47 -12.53
C ASN A 295 4.87 1.10 -13.37
N GLU A 296 4.68 0.64 -14.62
CA GLU A 296 3.68 1.18 -15.56
C GLU A 296 2.25 1.09 -15.03
N ILE A 297 1.98 0.18 -14.10
CA ILE A 297 0.70 0.03 -13.40
C ILE A 297 0.95 -0.34 -11.93
N PRO A 298 -0.02 -0.10 -11.02
CA PRO A 298 0.09 -0.50 -9.61
C PRO A 298 -0.11 -2.03 -9.46
N PHE A 299 0.97 -2.80 -9.65
CA PHE A 299 0.91 -4.26 -9.70
C PHE A 299 0.50 -4.94 -8.40
N GLY A 300 0.99 -4.45 -7.26
CA GLY A 300 0.74 -5.12 -5.98
C GLY A 300 1.64 -4.70 -4.84
N TYR A 301 1.55 -5.49 -3.77
CA TYR A 301 2.19 -5.21 -2.49
C TYR A 301 3.03 -6.40 -2.01
N ILE A 302 3.96 -6.16 -1.10
CA ILE A 302 4.80 -7.17 -0.46
C ILE A 302 5.01 -6.87 1.03
N LEU A 303 5.09 -7.90 1.86
CA LEU A 303 5.48 -7.77 3.26
C LEU A 303 7.00 -7.66 3.37
N GLN A 304 7.51 -6.93 4.37
CA GLN A 304 8.96 -6.88 4.60
C GLN A 304 9.42 -8.16 5.30
N PRO A 305 10.63 -8.66 4.98
CA PRO A 305 11.20 -9.82 5.67
C PRO A 305 11.39 -9.52 7.16
N LEU A 306 11.19 -10.55 7.99
CA LEU A 306 11.41 -10.51 9.43
C LEU A 306 12.83 -10.96 9.79
N ASP A 307 13.36 -10.42 10.88
CA ASP A 307 14.65 -10.81 11.46
C ASP A 307 14.53 -12.09 12.30
N ALA A 308 15.67 -12.76 12.55
CA ALA A 308 15.70 -13.96 13.39
C ALA A 308 15.14 -13.73 14.82
N SER A 309 15.24 -12.50 15.34
CA SER A 309 14.71 -12.11 16.65
C SER A 309 13.23 -11.71 16.65
N ASP A 310 12.64 -11.55 15.47
CA ASP A 310 11.25 -11.14 15.33
C ASP A 310 10.29 -12.31 15.60
N ASN A 311 9.00 -11.96 15.70
CA ASN A 311 7.92 -12.90 15.91
C ASN A 311 6.78 -12.67 14.91
N ILE A 312 5.95 -13.70 14.77
CA ILE A 312 4.83 -13.68 13.81
C ILE A 312 3.83 -12.55 14.05
N ALA A 313 3.72 -12.01 15.28
CA ALA A 313 2.80 -10.91 15.55
C ALA A 313 3.24 -9.61 14.85
N GLN A 314 4.53 -9.42 14.58
CA GLN A 314 5.00 -8.31 13.73
C GLN A 314 4.52 -8.49 12.29
N ASP A 315 4.61 -9.69 11.72
CA ASP A 315 4.11 -9.97 10.36
C ASP A 315 2.58 -9.75 10.25
N TYR A 316 1.82 -10.14 11.27
CA TYR A 316 0.38 -9.84 11.33
C TYR A 316 0.11 -8.33 11.29
N LYS A 317 0.91 -7.53 12.00
CA LYS A 317 0.76 -6.07 11.98
C LYS A 317 1.13 -5.49 10.61
N GLN A 318 2.21 -5.97 10.00
CA GLN A 318 2.56 -5.61 8.62
C GLN A 318 1.42 -5.95 7.65
N LEU A 319 0.84 -7.15 7.75
CA LEU A 319 -0.30 -7.55 6.92
C LEU A 319 -1.51 -6.63 7.11
N VAL A 320 -1.84 -6.25 8.34
CA VAL A 320 -2.92 -5.28 8.63
C VAL A 320 -2.62 -3.92 7.98
N ASN A 321 -1.38 -3.44 8.05
CA ASN A 321 -0.97 -2.19 7.39
C ASN A 321 -1.08 -2.29 5.86
N ILE A 322 -0.60 -3.39 5.26
CA ILE A 322 -0.69 -3.62 3.81
C ILE A 322 -2.16 -3.70 3.37
N LYS A 323 -3.02 -4.43 4.10
CA LYS A 323 -4.47 -4.47 3.83
C LYS A 323 -5.09 -3.07 3.90
N THR A 324 -4.66 -2.25 4.86
CA THR A 324 -5.10 -0.85 5.01
C THR A 324 -4.66 0.01 3.83
N ASN A 325 -3.40 -0.13 3.38
CA ASN A 325 -2.88 0.56 2.19
C ASN A 325 -3.65 0.17 0.92
N ILE A 326 -3.88 -1.13 0.71
CA ILE A 326 -4.69 -1.66 -0.40
C ILE A 326 -6.06 -0.97 -0.45
N ILE A 327 -6.79 -0.91 0.67
CA ILE A 327 -8.11 -0.26 0.71
C ILE A 327 -8.00 1.25 0.47
N HIS A 328 -6.95 1.91 0.98
CA HIS A 328 -6.76 3.33 0.76
C HIS A 328 -6.54 3.65 -0.72
N ASP A 329 -5.64 2.90 -1.36
CA ASP A 329 -5.16 3.15 -2.72
C ASP A 329 -6.16 2.66 -3.77
N LEU A 330 -6.76 1.48 -3.56
CA LEU A 330 -7.68 0.84 -4.53
C LEU A 330 -9.16 1.03 -4.19
N GLY A 331 -9.48 1.52 -2.99
CA GLY A 331 -10.86 1.64 -2.50
C GLY A 331 -11.48 0.33 -2.02
N ASP A 332 -10.80 -0.80 -2.25
CA ASP A 332 -11.29 -2.13 -1.89
C ASP A 332 -10.13 -3.10 -1.59
N ILE A 333 -10.46 -4.20 -0.92
CA ILE A 333 -9.62 -5.39 -0.80
C ILE A 333 -10.46 -6.61 -1.15
N ILE A 334 -9.87 -7.56 -1.86
CA ILE A 334 -10.60 -8.77 -2.21
C ILE A 334 -11.03 -9.54 -0.96
N GLU A 335 -12.20 -10.17 -1.03
CA GLU A 335 -12.53 -11.23 -0.08
C GLU A 335 -11.69 -12.47 -0.40
N VAL A 336 -11.19 -13.12 0.67
CA VAL A 336 -10.57 -14.43 0.59
C VAL A 336 -11.60 -15.45 0.09
N ASN A 337 -11.14 -16.37 -0.76
CA ASN A 337 -12.00 -17.43 -1.30
C ASN A 337 -12.72 -18.21 -0.19
N GLU A 338 -14.00 -18.52 -0.39
CA GLU A 338 -14.88 -19.10 0.65
C GLU A 338 -14.28 -20.33 1.36
N TYR A 339 -13.64 -21.24 0.63
CA TYR A 339 -13.02 -22.45 1.21
C TYR A 339 -11.74 -22.16 2.02
N LEU A 340 -11.17 -20.96 1.89
CA LEU A 340 -10.01 -20.50 2.67
C LEU A 340 -10.39 -19.57 3.83
N LYS A 341 -11.62 -19.03 3.88
CA LYS A 341 -12.07 -18.12 4.96
C LYS A 341 -11.87 -18.70 6.36
N LYS A 342 -11.98 -20.03 6.52
CA LYS A 342 -11.75 -20.75 7.79
C LYS A 342 -10.32 -20.60 8.35
N PHE A 343 -9.36 -20.19 7.52
CA PHE A 343 -7.97 -19.97 7.90
C PHE A 343 -7.65 -18.49 8.15
N GLU A 344 -8.57 -17.57 7.85
CA GLU A 344 -8.38 -16.17 8.20
C GLU A 344 -8.47 -15.97 9.71
N ARG A 345 -7.60 -15.10 10.20
CA ARG A 345 -7.65 -14.65 11.57
C ARG A 345 -8.71 -13.56 11.69
N GLU A 346 -9.77 -13.83 12.43
CA GLU A 346 -10.74 -12.81 12.83
C GLU A 346 -10.13 -11.90 13.89
N GLU A 347 -9.98 -10.61 13.57
CA GLU A 347 -9.60 -9.61 14.56
C GLU A 347 -10.79 -9.29 15.46
N LYS A 348 -10.59 -9.43 16.77
CA LYS A 348 -11.61 -9.05 17.75
C LYS A 348 -11.78 -7.55 17.72
N LYS A 349 -12.99 -7.09 17.41
CA LYS A 349 -13.32 -5.67 17.43
C LYS A 349 -13.13 -5.09 18.83
N HIS A 350 -12.55 -3.90 18.91
CA HIS A 350 -12.31 -3.18 20.15
C HIS A 350 -12.43 -1.67 19.99
N LYS A 351 -12.58 -0.98 21.13
CA LYS A 351 -12.78 0.47 21.19
C LYS A 351 -11.56 1.26 21.68
N LEU A 352 -10.33 0.71 21.61
CA LEU A 352 -9.08 1.39 22.05
C LEU A 352 -9.11 1.84 23.53
N SER A 353 -9.79 1.06 24.38
CA SER A 353 -10.08 1.43 25.78
C SER A 353 -10.90 2.73 25.95
N LEU A 354 -11.70 3.09 24.95
CA LEU A 354 -12.70 4.16 24.98
C LEU A 354 -14.10 3.55 25.12
N ASP A 355 -15.10 4.36 25.49
CA ASP A 355 -16.48 3.90 25.62
C ASP A 355 -17.12 3.68 24.24
N HIS A 356 -16.84 4.59 23.30
CA HIS A 356 -17.38 4.58 21.95
C HIS A 356 -16.38 5.13 20.93
N ILE A 357 -16.47 4.62 19.71
CA ILE A 357 -15.87 5.22 18.52
C ILE A 357 -17.03 5.51 17.57
N TYR A 358 -17.21 6.77 17.19
CA TYR A 358 -18.21 7.19 16.21
C TYR A 358 -17.54 7.57 14.91
N MET A 359 -18.12 7.14 13.79
CA MET A 359 -17.78 7.64 12.47
C MET A 359 -18.96 8.44 11.92
N ILE A 360 -18.71 9.71 11.62
CA ILE A 360 -19.67 10.64 11.02
C ILE A 360 -19.65 10.42 9.51
N ASN A 361 -20.77 9.98 8.95
CA ASN A 361 -20.95 9.84 7.50
C ASN A 361 -22.36 10.26 7.09
N LEU A 362 -22.46 10.84 5.90
CA LEU A 362 -23.74 11.20 5.30
C LEU A 362 -24.45 9.95 4.79
N GLU A 363 -25.74 9.77 5.11
CA GLU A 363 -26.54 8.64 4.62
C GLU A 363 -26.52 8.48 3.09
N ARG A 364 -26.37 9.59 2.36
CA ARG A 364 -26.28 9.62 0.89
C ARG A 364 -24.90 9.24 0.34
N ARG A 365 -23.93 8.91 1.19
CA ARG A 365 -22.54 8.53 0.85
C ARG A 365 -22.22 7.09 1.27
N PRO A 366 -22.99 6.08 0.80
CA PRO A 366 -22.75 4.68 1.17
C PRO A 366 -21.36 4.18 0.74
N GLU A 367 -20.81 4.72 -0.35
CA GLU A 367 -19.49 4.34 -0.86
C GLU A 367 -18.35 4.68 0.11
N ARG A 368 -18.43 5.85 0.77
CA ARG A 368 -17.45 6.25 1.80
C ARG A 368 -17.61 5.39 3.05
N ARG A 369 -18.85 5.11 3.43
CA ARG A 369 -19.16 4.25 4.58
C ARG A 369 -18.63 2.83 4.38
N GLU A 370 -18.89 2.21 3.23
CA GLU A 370 -18.44 0.85 2.92
C GLU A 370 -16.91 0.76 2.94
N LYS A 371 -16.22 1.76 2.38
CA LYS A 371 -14.74 1.85 2.46
C LYS A 371 -14.26 1.91 3.91
N MET A 372 -14.86 2.76 4.74
CA MET A 372 -14.51 2.89 6.16
C MET A 372 -14.83 1.63 6.96
N GLU A 373 -15.95 0.96 6.70
CA GLU A 373 -16.30 -0.31 7.35
C GLU A 373 -15.27 -1.41 7.05
N LYS A 374 -14.76 -1.49 5.81
CA LYS A 374 -13.65 -2.38 5.45
C LYS A 374 -12.38 -2.06 6.25
N LEU A 375 -12.03 -0.77 6.35
CA LEU A 375 -10.89 -0.31 7.16
C LEU A 375 -11.05 -0.67 8.64
N PHE A 376 -12.24 -0.46 9.21
CA PHE A 376 -12.52 -0.81 10.61
C PHE A 376 -12.43 -2.31 10.86
N ASN A 377 -12.90 -3.14 9.91
CA ASN A 377 -12.78 -4.59 10.01
C ASN A 377 -11.31 -5.03 9.97
N VAL A 378 -10.50 -4.48 9.07
CA VAL A 378 -9.06 -4.78 8.97
C VAL A 378 -8.29 -4.34 10.22
N LEU A 379 -8.62 -3.17 10.77
CA LEU A 379 -7.99 -2.62 11.98
C LEU A 379 -8.52 -3.23 13.28
N GLY A 380 -9.59 -4.04 13.23
CA GLY A 380 -10.25 -4.59 14.41
C GLY A 380 -10.92 -3.51 15.29
N LEU A 381 -11.45 -2.44 14.67
CA LEU A 381 -12.12 -1.35 15.39
C LEU A 381 -13.63 -1.58 15.48
N ASP A 382 -14.17 -1.45 16.69
CA ASP A 382 -15.62 -1.42 16.93
C ASP A 382 -16.12 0.03 16.80
N VAL A 383 -16.56 0.38 15.59
CA VAL A 383 -16.98 1.74 15.24
C VAL A 383 -18.47 1.79 14.95
N GLU A 384 -19.13 2.74 15.60
CA GLU A 384 -20.56 3.00 15.44
C GLU A 384 -20.77 4.06 14.35
N TYR A 385 -21.57 3.73 13.35
CA TYR A 385 -22.02 4.70 12.36
C TYR A 385 -22.90 5.77 13.02
N PHE A 386 -22.56 7.04 12.80
CA PHE A 386 -23.33 8.19 13.24
C PHE A 386 -23.83 8.99 12.03
N PRO A 387 -25.16 9.07 11.79
CA PRO A 387 -25.69 9.75 10.63
C PRO A 387 -25.43 11.26 10.69
N ALA A 388 -24.63 11.75 9.75
CA ALA A 388 -24.29 13.16 9.64
C ALA A 388 -25.52 14.00 9.25
N VAL A 389 -25.54 15.26 9.71
CA VAL A 389 -26.52 16.25 9.27
C VAL A 389 -26.17 16.70 7.86
N ASP A 390 -27.02 16.31 6.90
CA ASP A 390 -26.82 16.65 5.50
C ASP A 390 -27.13 18.13 5.24
N GLY A 391 -26.08 18.90 4.92
CA GLY A 391 -26.20 20.30 4.56
C GLY A 391 -27.15 20.55 3.38
N GLN A 392 -27.30 19.59 2.46
CA GLN A 392 -28.25 19.73 1.34
C GLN A 392 -29.71 19.72 1.78
N LYS A 393 -30.01 19.18 2.96
CA LYS A 393 -31.35 19.15 3.56
C LYS A 393 -31.63 20.38 4.44
N LEU A 394 -30.62 21.24 4.69
CA LEU A 394 -30.76 22.44 5.49
C LEU A 394 -31.27 23.62 4.64
N ASN A 395 -32.08 24.48 5.26
CA ASN A 395 -32.52 25.74 4.68
C ASN A 395 -32.72 26.78 5.80
N HIS A 396 -33.02 28.02 5.41
CA HIS A 396 -33.13 29.13 6.34
C HIS A 396 -34.21 28.92 7.42
N ASP A 397 -35.36 28.35 7.06
CA ASP A 397 -36.45 28.14 8.00
C ASP A 397 -36.09 27.09 9.05
N ILE A 398 -35.46 25.98 8.63
CA ILE A 398 -34.96 24.94 9.52
C ILE A 398 -33.93 25.51 10.50
N LEU A 399 -32.96 26.31 10.02
CA LEU A 399 -31.95 26.91 10.89
C LEU A 399 -32.57 27.85 11.94
N LYS A 400 -33.59 28.61 11.54
CA LYS A 400 -34.32 29.51 12.44
C LYS A 400 -35.14 28.74 13.47
N GLU A 401 -35.79 27.65 13.07
CA GLU A 401 -36.51 26.74 13.98
C GLU A 401 -35.57 26.08 14.99
N MET A 402 -34.35 25.72 14.57
CA MET A 402 -33.29 25.22 15.44
C MET A 402 -32.67 26.32 16.34
N GLY A 403 -33.07 27.59 16.17
CA GLY A 403 -32.55 28.72 16.96
C GLY A 403 -31.09 29.07 16.64
N ILE A 404 -30.57 28.63 15.49
CA ILE A 404 -29.18 28.85 15.09
C ILE A 404 -28.99 30.31 14.69
N LYS A 405 -27.97 30.95 15.28
CA LYS A 405 -27.55 32.31 14.95
C LYS A 405 -26.07 32.30 14.62
N PHE A 406 -25.74 32.86 13.45
CA PHE A 406 -24.35 33.04 13.05
C PHE A 406 -23.69 34.14 13.88
N LEU A 407 -22.40 33.98 14.14
CA LEU A 407 -21.61 35.04 14.76
C LEU A 407 -21.67 36.31 13.88
N PRO A 408 -22.08 37.48 14.42
CA PRO A 408 -22.15 38.72 13.64
C PRO A 408 -20.79 39.10 13.04
N GLY A 409 -20.76 39.31 11.72
CA GLY A 409 -19.53 39.67 11.01
C GLY A 409 -18.55 38.52 10.80
N TYR A 410 -18.99 37.26 10.97
CA TYR A 410 -18.22 36.11 10.50
C TYR A 410 -18.14 36.07 8.97
N GLU A 411 -16.93 35.96 8.46
CA GLU A 411 -16.61 35.67 7.06
C GLU A 411 -15.48 34.63 7.05
N ASP A 412 -15.60 33.61 6.18
CA ASP A 412 -14.56 32.61 5.95
C ASP A 412 -13.22 33.32 5.66
N PRO A 413 -12.11 32.97 6.34
CA PRO A 413 -10.85 33.71 6.24
C PRO A 413 -10.22 33.74 4.85
N TYR A 414 -10.60 32.82 3.95
CA TYR A 414 -9.97 32.64 2.65
C TYR A 414 -10.85 33.13 1.50
N HIS A 415 -12.14 32.81 1.54
CA HIS A 415 -13.09 33.12 0.49
C HIS A 415 -13.95 34.34 0.80
N HIS A 416 -13.83 34.91 2.00
CA HIS A 416 -14.61 36.07 2.46
C HIS A 416 -16.13 35.88 2.25
N ARG A 417 -16.61 34.66 2.56
CA ARG A 417 -18.02 34.27 2.41
C ARG A 417 -18.63 33.83 3.75
N PRO A 418 -19.95 33.93 3.93
CA PRO A 418 -20.61 33.31 5.08
C PRO A 418 -20.51 31.78 5.03
N MET A 419 -20.78 31.12 6.17
CA MET A 419 -20.77 29.65 6.26
C MET A 419 -21.67 29.02 5.19
N THR A 420 -21.20 27.92 4.65
CA THR A 420 -21.97 27.05 3.76
C THR A 420 -22.90 26.13 4.54
N MET A 421 -23.95 25.62 3.89
CA MET A 421 -24.84 24.64 4.53
C MET A 421 -24.12 23.33 4.90
N GLY A 422 -23.11 22.94 4.12
CA GLY A 422 -22.25 21.79 4.43
C GLY A 422 -21.42 22.00 5.69
N GLU A 423 -20.79 23.18 5.86
CA GLU A 423 -20.06 23.52 7.10
C GLU A 423 -20.99 23.55 8.33
N ILE A 424 -22.23 24.01 8.17
CA ILE A 424 -23.25 23.95 9.23
C ILE A 424 -23.62 22.49 9.54
N GLY A 425 -23.86 21.67 8.51
CA GLY A 425 -24.15 20.25 8.67
C GLY A 425 -23.02 19.49 9.39
N CYS A 426 -21.77 19.77 9.02
CA CYS A 426 -20.58 19.27 9.72
C CYS A 426 -20.62 19.66 11.21
N PHE A 427 -20.75 20.95 11.53
CA PHE A 427 -20.82 21.41 12.92
C PHE A 427 -21.92 20.70 13.72
N LEU A 428 -23.13 20.63 13.16
CA LEU A 428 -24.28 20.01 13.82
C LEU A 428 -24.08 18.50 14.04
N SER A 429 -23.33 17.83 13.17
CA SER A 429 -23.01 16.40 13.33
C SER A 429 -22.13 16.17 14.57
N HIS A 430 -21.06 16.96 14.74
CA HIS A 430 -20.23 16.91 15.94
C HIS A 430 -21.00 17.35 17.19
N TYR A 431 -21.79 18.41 17.09
CA TYR A 431 -22.62 18.92 18.19
C TYR A 431 -23.57 17.85 18.75
N LYS A 432 -24.26 17.11 17.87
CA LYS A 432 -25.17 16.02 18.27
C LYS A 432 -24.45 14.88 18.98
N ILE A 433 -23.20 14.57 18.60
CA ILE A 433 -22.40 13.60 19.35
C ILE A 433 -22.09 14.14 20.75
N TRP A 434 -21.74 15.42 20.90
CA TRP A 434 -21.50 16.00 22.23
C TRP A 434 -22.76 15.97 23.11
N GLU A 435 -23.94 16.25 22.53
CA GLU A 435 -25.23 16.12 23.23
C GLU A 435 -25.46 14.68 23.69
N LYS A 436 -25.29 13.71 22.78
CA LYS A 436 -25.43 12.28 23.07
C LYS A 436 -24.47 11.83 24.17
N MET A 437 -23.20 12.24 24.12
CA MET A 437 -22.22 11.94 25.17
C MET A 437 -22.70 12.42 26.54
N VAL A 438 -23.28 13.62 26.62
CA VAL A 438 -23.79 14.17 27.88
C VAL A 438 -25.05 13.46 28.37
N GLU A 439 -25.98 13.16 27.46
CA GLU A 439 -27.21 12.44 27.76
C GLU A 439 -26.92 11.00 28.25
N GLU A 440 -26.04 10.30 27.56
CA GLU A 440 -25.72 8.88 27.81
C GLU A 440 -24.55 8.70 28.79
N LYS A 441 -23.92 9.79 29.22
CA LYS A 441 -22.76 9.81 30.13
C LYS A 441 -21.57 9.01 29.61
N GLN A 442 -21.26 9.18 28.34
CA GLN A 442 -20.07 8.59 27.70
C GLN A 442 -18.83 9.39 28.12
N GLU A 443 -17.91 8.75 28.83
CA GLU A 443 -16.75 9.39 29.45
C GLU A 443 -15.67 9.75 28.43
N GLN A 444 -15.39 8.87 27.47
CA GLN A 444 -14.37 9.09 26.43
C GLN A 444 -14.84 8.53 25.08
N VAL A 445 -14.83 9.39 24.06
CA VAL A 445 -15.30 9.04 22.71
C VAL A 445 -14.29 9.50 21.66
N LEU A 446 -13.95 8.61 20.73
CA LEU A 446 -13.24 8.96 19.49
C LEU A 446 -14.26 9.28 18.41
N ILE A 447 -14.16 10.47 17.82
CA ILE A 447 -14.98 10.91 16.68
C ILE A 447 -14.10 10.87 15.45
N LEU A 448 -14.58 10.23 14.39
CA LEU A 448 -13.92 10.08 13.09
C LEU A 448 -14.81 10.66 11.98
N GLU A 449 -14.20 11.34 11.01
CA GLU A 449 -14.83 11.65 9.71
C GLU A 449 -14.70 10.46 8.74
N ASP A 450 -15.42 10.49 7.63
CA ASP A 450 -15.52 9.36 6.68
C ASP A 450 -14.49 9.36 5.55
N ASP A 451 -13.66 10.39 5.47
CA ASP A 451 -12.66 10.60 4.41
C ASP A 451 -11.24 10.68 4.97
N ILE A 452 -10.94 9.79 5.91
CA ILE A 452 -9.64 9.67 6.57
C ILE A 452 -8.79 8.49 6.08
N ARG A 453 -7.47 8.65 6.18
CA ARG A 453 -6.44 7.60 6.09
C ARG A 453 -5.85 7.34 7.46
N PHE A 454 -5.62 6.07 7.76
CA PHE A 454 -4.98 5.65 9.01
C PHE A 454 -3.46 5.58 8.82
N GLU A 455 -2.73 6.10 9.79
CA GLU A 455 -1.28 5.93 9.88
C GLU A 455 -0.93 4.44 10.08
N PRO A 456 0.14 3.91 9.46
CA PRO A 456 0.61 2.55 9.74
C PRO A 456 0.78 2.28 11.24
N TYR A 457 0.35 1.11 11.69
CA TYR A 457 0.26 0.72 13.10
C TYR A 457 -0.65 1.63 13.94
N PHE A 458 -1.71 2.18 13.33
CA PHE A 458 -2.66 3.09 13.97
C PHE A 458 -3.09 2.62 15.36
N LYS A 459 -3.49 1.34 15.50
CA LYS A 459 -3.96 0.77 16.76
C LYS A 459 -2.95 0.95 17.89
N ASP A 460 -1.72 0.44 17.70
CA ASP A 460 -0.67 0.50 18.73
C ASP A 460 -0.32 1.96 19.06
N LYS A 461 -0.24 2.83 18.04
CA LYS A 461 0.05 4.25 18.22
C LYS A 461 -1.07 4.96 18.98
N ALA A 462 -2.34 4.68 18.66
CA ALA A 462 -3.50 5.26 19.33
C ALA A 462 -3.60 4.79 20.78
N GLU A 463 -3.40 3.50 21.05
CA GLU A 463 -3.37 2.96 22.42
C GLU A 463 -2.24 3.61 23.23
N SER A 464 -1.05 3.76 22.65
CA SER A 464 0.09 4.43 23.29
C SER A 464 -0.20 5.90 23.61
N VAL A 465 -0.77 6.67 22.67
CA VAL A 465 -1.18 8.06 22.91
C VAL A 465 -2.19 8.15 24.05
N MET A 466 -3.20 7.26 24.06
CA MET A 466 -4.23 7.27 25.08
C MET A 466 -3.74 6.81 26.45
N GLU A 467 -2.81 5.86 26.51
CA GLU A 467 -2.16 5.44 27.75
C GLU A 467 -1.30 6.58 28.34
N GLN A 468 -0.48 7.23 27.51
CA GLN A 468 0.37 8.33 27.96
C GLN A 468 -0.45 9.50 28.51
N ILE A 469 -1.50 9.93 27.80
CA ILE A 469 -2.27 11.09 28.26
C ILE A 469 -3.02 10.82 29.57
N ARG A 470 -3.59 9.62 29.74
CA ARG A 470 -4.34 9.23 30.95
C ARG A 470 -3.49 9.26 32.22
N ASN A 471 -2.18 9.03 32.08
CA ASN A 471 -1.27 8.93 33.22
C ASN A 471 -0.61 10.26 33.61
N VAL A 472 -0.70 11.28 32.77
CA VAL A 472 0.12 12.49 32.88
C VAL A 472 -0.72 13.72 33.21
N ILE A 473 -1.90 13.87 32.63
CA ILE A 473 -2.70 15.09 32.71
C ILE A 473 -4.20 14.81 32.60
N GLU A 474 -5.01 15.74 33.11
CA GLU A 474 -6.39 15.85 32.65
C GLU A 474 -6.43 16.42 31.22
N TYR A 475 -7.33 15.90 30.39
CA TYR A 475 -7.56 16.39 29.04
C TYR A 475 -9.06 16.52 28.75
N ASP A 476 -9.39 17.43 27.84
CA ASP A 476 -10.74 17.55 27.30
C ASP A 476 -10.80 17.06 25.86
N LEU A 477 -9.75 17.29 25.07
CA LEU A 477 -9.68 16.93 23.65
C LEU A 477 -8.27 16.52 23.23
N VAL A 478 -8.14 15.47 22.41
CA VAL A 478 -6.88 15.03 21.79
C VAL A 478 -7.11 14.84 20.29
N TYR A 479 -6.45 15.63 19.46
CA TYR A 479 -6.48 15.42 18.01
C TYR A 479 -5.68 14.19 17.61
N PHE A 480 -6.29 13.34 16.79
CA PHE A 480 -5.63 12.24 16.08
C PHE A 480 -5.32 12.64 14.62
N GLY A 481 -6.16 13.47 14.00
CA GLY A 481 -5.90 14.09 12.70
C GLY A 481 -6.41 15.51 12.63
N ARG A 482 -5.60 16.42 12.08
CA ARG A 482 -5.90 17.84 11.86
C ARG A 482 -4.90 18.46 10.88
N LYS A 483 -5.21 19.65 10.36
CA LYS A 483 -4.28 20.54 9.65
C LYS A 483 -3.68 21.58 10.60
N ARG A 484 -2.35 21.59 10.72
CA ARG A 484 -1.61 22.62 11.48
C ARG A 484 -1.45 23.87 10.60
N LEU A 485 -1.76 25.06 11.12
CA LEU A 485 -1.74 26.32 10.33
C LEU A 485 -0.63 27.29 10.69
N LYS A 486 0.03 27.09 11.83
CA LYS A 486 1.18 27.89 12.25
C LYS A 486 2.42 27.00 12.31
N GLU A 487 3.51 27.47 11.72
CA GLU A 487 4.85 26.85 11.79
C GLU A 487 5.54 27.04 13.16
N GLU A 488 4.87 27.66 14.13
CA GLU A 488 5.40 27.73 15.50
C GLU A 488 5.41 26.33 16.11
N SER A 489 6.59 25.89 16.56
CA SER A 489 6.77 24.61 17.26
C SER A 489 5.74 24.45 18.37
N GLU A 490 4.94 23.40 18.29
CA GLU A 490 4.01 23.04 19.35
C GLU A 490 4.81 22.41 20.51
N PRO A 491 4.67 22.93 21.75
CA PRO A 491 5.45 22.42 22.86
C PRO A 491 4.97 21.01 23.24
N TRP A 492 5.93 20.13 23.49
CA TRP A 492 5.69 18.78 24.00
C TRP A 492 5.02 18.80 25.37
N VAL A 493 4.14 17.84 25.61
CA VAL A 493 3.60 17.60 26.94
C VAL A 493 4.67 16.90 27.78
N ALA A 494 4.97 17.43 28.96
CA ALA A 494 6.01 16.87 29.83
C ALA A 494 5.71 15.40 30.17
N ASN A 495 6.75 14.55 30.19
CA ASN A 495 6.66 13.10 30.44
C ASN A 495 5.84 12.32 29.40
N THR A 496 5.78 12.81 28.17
CA THR A 496 5.20 12.09 27.03
C THR A 496 6.15 12.13 25.85
N GLU A 497 6.02 11.17 24.94
CA GLU A 497 6.86 11.04 23.73
C GLU A 497 6.11 11.35 22.45
N ASN A 498 4.77 11.34 22.48
CA ASN A 498 3.92 11.42 21.30
C ASN A 498 2.76 12.45 21.44
N LEU A 499 2.88 13.41 22.36
CA LEU A 499 1.84 14.40 22.65
C LEU A 499 2.40 15.82 22.70
N VAL A 500 1.68 16.73 22.05
CA VAL A 500 1.96 18.17 22.08
C VAL A 500 0.73 18.97 22.50
N HIS A 501 0.94 20.18 22.99
CA HIS A 501 -0.15 21.15 23.18
C HIS A 501 -0.67 21.62 21.83
N ALA A 502 -1.96 21.45 21.57
CA ALA A 502 -2.55 21.82 20.28
C ALA A 502 -2.49 23.34 20.03
N GLY A 503 -1.95 23.72 18.89
CA GLY A 503 -1.96 25.07 18.34
C GLY A 503 -3.20 25.37 17.50
N TYR A 504 -3.17 26.46 16.74
CA TYR A 504 -4.25 26.80 15.81
C TYR A 504 -4.33 25.78 14.67
N SER A 505 -5.54 25.30 14.36
CA SER A 505 -5.74 24.13 13.49
C SER A 505 -7.00 24.25 12.65
N TYR A 506 -6.98 23.59 11.50
CA TYR A 506 -8.16 23.24 10.72
C TYR A 506 -8.40 21.74 10.70
N TRP A 507 -9.56 21.35 10.18
CA TRP A 507 -10.03 19.98 10.00
C TRP A 507 -10.25 19.21 11.30
N THR A 508 -11.31 18.40 11.30
CA THR A 508 -11.72 17.57 12.42
C THR A 508 -11.69 16.08 12.09
N LEU A 509 -10.79 15.69 11.17
CA LEU A 509 -10.58 14.31 10.66
C LEU A 509 -10.79 13.24 11.73
N GLY A 510 -10.17 13.42 12.90
CA GLY A 510 -10.60 12.69 14.07
C GLY A 510 -9.95 13.17 15.36
N TYR A 511 -10.69 13.07 16.46
CA TYR A 511 -10.24 13.46 17.79
C TYR A 511 -10.95 12.68 18.89
N VAL A 512 -10.26 12.46 20.00
CA VAL A 512 -10.84 11.95 21.24
C VAL A 512 -11.34 13.13 22.07
N ILE A 513 -12.53 13.03 22.62
CA ILE A 513 -13.12 14.02 23.52
C ILE A 513 -13.64 13.36 24.80
N SER A 514 -13.42 14.01 25.94
CA SER A 514 -13.95 13.56 27.22
C SER A 514 -15.35 14.13 27.49
N LEU A 515 -16.12 13.49 28.37
CA LEU A 515 -17.42 14.01 28.83
C LEU A 515 -17.32 15.43 29.37
N LYS A 516 -16.23 15.74 30.08
CA LYS A 516 -15.92 17.09 30.58
C LYS A 516 -15.73 18.06 29.44
N GLY A 517 -14.98 17.66 28.40
CA GLY A 517 -14.80 18.43 27.18
C GLY A 517 -16.12 18.71 26.47
N ALA A 518 -16.94 17.68 26.23
CA ALA A 518 -18.25 17.82 25.60
C ALA A 518 -19.16 18.80 26.37
N LYS A 519 -19.21 18.69 27.71
CA LYS A 519 -19.95 19.64 28.57
C LYS A 519 -19.44 21.08 28.43
N LYS A 520 -18.13 21.30 28.34
CA LYS A 520 -17.54 22.64 28.14
C LYS A 520 -17.94 23.23 26.78
N LEU A 521 -17.86 22.43 25.71
CA LEU A 521 -18.25 22.85 24.37
C LEU A 521 -19.74 23.23 24.30
N LEU A 522 -20.63 22.39 24.85
CA LEU A 522 -22.06 22.67 24.88
C LEU A 522 -22.42 23.89 25.76
N ALA A 523 -21.75 24.04 26.90
CA ALA A 523 -21.98 25.18 27.81
C ALA A 523 -21.61 26.53 27.20
N ALA A 524 -20.76 26.55 26.16
CA ALA A 524 -20.43 27.74 25.40
C ALA A 524 -21.57 28.21 24.48
N LYS A 525 -22.65 27.41 24.36
CA LYS A 525 -23.82 27.67 23.52
C LYS A 525 -23.46 28.04 22.08
N PRO A 526 -22.71 27.18 21.37
CA PRO A 526 -22.18 27.52 20.06
C PRO A 526 -23.24 27.85 19.01
N LEU A 527 -24.45 27.30 19.14
CA LEU A 527 -25.54 27.60 18.21
C LEU A 527 -26.03 29.05 18.28
N GLU A 528 -25.74 29.80 19.35
CA GLU A 528 -26.06 31.24 19.46
C GLU A 528 -25.03 32.14 18.75
N ASN A 529 -23.84 31.61 18.41
CA ASN A 529 -22.75 32.32 17.74
C ASN A 529 -22.00 31.39 16.78
N LEU A 530 -22.73 30.73 15.87
CA LEU A 530 -22.22 29.65 15.04
C LEU A 530 -21.06 30.13 14.14
N ILE A 531 -19.99 29.34 14.16
CA ILE A 531 -18.82 29.37 13.26
C ILE A 531 -18.48 27.89 12.93
N PRO A 532 -17.67 27.60 11.89
CA PRO A 532 -17.25 26.23 11.58
C PRO A 532 -16.62 25.51 12.78
N VAL A 533 -16.76 24.19 12.85
CA VAL A 533 -16.34 23.41 14.02
C VAL A 533 -14.84 23.49 14.25
N ASP A 534 -14.08 23.50 13.17
CA ASP A 534 -12.63 23.60 13.17
C ASP A 534 -12.11 25.02 13.49
N GLU A 535 -12.97 26.05 13.42
CA GLU A 535 -12.69 27.37 14.00
C GLU A 535 -13.13 27.47 15.47
N PHE A 536 -14.27 26.84 15.80
CA PHE A 536 -14.83 26.83 17.14
C PHE A 536 -13.93 26.12 18.15
N LEU A 537 -13.40 24.93 17.82
CA LEU A 537 -12.55 24.19 18.73
C LEU A 537 -11.30 25.01 19.14
N PRO A 538 -10.49 25.60 18.22
CA PRO A 538 -9.39 26.49 18.59
C PRO A 538 -9.77 27.74 19.37
N VAL A 539 -10.98 28.27 19.18
CA VAL A 539 -11.50 29.32 20.06
C VAL A 539 -11.63 28.78 21.48
N MET A 540 -12.22 27.60 21.66
CA MET A 540 -12.50 27.03 22.99
C MET A 540 -11.25 26.63 23.79
N PHE A 541 -10.15 26.28 23.12
CA PHE A 541 -8.84 26.09 23.78
C PHE A 541 -7.91 27.33 23.68
N ASN A 542 -8.48 28.49 23.34
CA ASN A 542 -7.84 29.81 23.38
C ASN A 542 -6.58 29.97 22.50
N ARG A 543 -6.54 29.29 21.36
CA ARG A 543 -5.43 29.36 20.38
C ARG A 543 -5.81 29.99 19.05
N HIS A 544 -7.07 30.36 18.87
CA HIS A 544 -7.54 31.04 17.66
C HIS A 544 -6.90 32.44 17.47
N PRO A 545 -6.44 32.79 16.26
CA PRO A 545 -5.80 34.09 15.98
C PRO A 545 -6.80 35.25 15.97
N ASN A 546 -8.01 35.06 15.46
CA ASN A 546 -9.05 36.09 15.44
C ASN A 546 -9.64 36.33 16.84
N LYS A 547 -9.31 37.48 17.43
CA LYS A 547 -9.79 37.87 18.77
C LYS A 547 -11.26 38.27 18.79
N THR A 548 -11.79 38.78 17.69
CA THR A 548 -13.21 39.15 17.57
C THR A 548 -14.09 37.92 17.76
N TRP A 549 -13.75 36.82 17.08
CA TRP A 549 -14.47 35.56 17.22
C TRP A 549 -14.29 34.94 18.60
N ALA A 550 -13.06 34.94 19.10
CA ALA A 550 -12.78 34.43 20.44
C ALA A 550 -13.57 35.17 21.53
N ASN A 551 -13.77 36.49 21.39
CA ASN A 551 -14.51 37.30 22.36
C ASN A 551 -16.00 36.95 22.46
N ALA A 552 -16.59 36.35 21.44
CA ALA A 552 -17.97 35.84 21.51
C ALA A 552 -18.12 34.66 22.48
N PHE A 553 -17.02 33.98 22.80
CA PHE A 553 -16.96 32.83 23.68
C PHE A 553 -16.07 33.15 24.89
N PRO A 554 -16.59 33.72 25.98
CA PRO A 554 -15.76 34.24 27.07
C PRO A 554 -15.05 33.16 27.90
N LYS A 555 -15.65 31.97 28.04
CA LYS A 555 -15.08 30.84 28.79
C LYS A 555 -14.39 29.87 27.82
N ARG A 556 -13.06 29.98 27.72
CA ARG A 556 -12.20 29.22 26.77
C ARG A 556 -11.17 28.38 27.53
N ASP A 557 -11.67 27.43 28.32
CA ASP A 557 -10.88 26.60 29.23
C ASP A 557 -10.81 25.13 28.78
N LEU A 558 -10.98 24.86 27.49
CA LEU A 558 -10.84 23.52 26.91
C LEU A 558 -9.35 23.13 26.89
N MET A 559 -9.00 22.00 27.51
CA MET A 559 -7.64 21.45 27.53
C MET A 559 -7.43 20.55 26.31
N ALA A 560 -6.85 21.12 25.25
CA ALA A 560 -6.64 20.43 23.97
C ALA A 560 -5.17 20.06 23.73
N PHE A 561 -4.97 18.82 23.27
CA PHE A 561 -3.69 18.23 22.91
C PHE A 561 -3.77 17.61 21.51
N SER A 562 -2.64 17.17 20.97
CA SER A 562 -2.56 16.49 19.69
C SER A 562 -1.54 15.38 19.77
N ALA A 563 -1.84 14.25 19.12
CA ALA A 563 -0.84 13.25 18.79
C ALA A 563 0.25 13.90 17.91
N ASN A 564 1.50 13.51 18.14
CA ASN A 564 2.64 13.86 17.30
C ASN A 564 3.60 12.64 17.17
N PRO A 565 3.77 12.04 15.99
CA PRO A 565 3.10 12.38 14.73
C PRO A 565 1.58 12.17 14.77
N LEU A 566 0.86 12.78 13.81
CA LEU A 566 -0.58 12.55 13.65
C LEU A 566 -0.85 11.09 13.28
N LEU A 567 -2.03 10.61 13.64
CA LEU A 567 -2.49 9.24 13.44
C LEU A 567 -3.49 9.10 12.30
N LEU A 568 -4.10 10.21 11.88
CA LEU A 568 -5.11 10.29 10.83
C LEU A 568 -4.77 11.42 9.86
N PHE A 569 -4.98 11.16 8.57
CA PHE A 569 -4.70 12.06 7.46
C PHE A 569 -5.92 12.15 6.54
N PRO A 570 -6.11 13.21 5.75
CA PRO A 570 -7.21 13.23 4.79
C PRO A 570 -6.93 12.24 3.64
N THR A 571 -7.98 11.67 3.06
CA THR A 571 -7.87 10.85 1.83
C THR A 571 -7.52 11.68 0.60
N HIS A 572 -8.04 12.91 0.54
CA HIS A 572 -7.85 13.85 -0.56
C HIS A 572 -7.77 15.27 0.01
N TYR A 573 -7.12 16.17 -0.71
CA TYR A 573 -7.17 17.60 -0.45
C TYR A 573 -8.27 18.22 -1.33
N THR A 574 -8.95 19.27 -0.84
CA THR A 574 -9.96 19.97 -1.66
C THR A 574 -9.38 20.36 -3.01
N GLY A 575 -10.06 20.07 -4.12
CA GLY A 575 -9.56 20.42 -5.47
C GLY A 575 -8.70 19.34 -6.13
N ASP A 576 -8.43 18.23 -5.45
CA ASP A 576 -7.90 17.02 -6.10
C ASP A 576 -8.84 16.55 -7.22
N TYR A 577 -8.27 16.13 -8.34
CA TYR A 577 -9.04 15.74 -9.53
C TYR A 577 -10.01 14.60 -9.21
N GLY A 578 -11.31 14.86 -9.35
CA GLY A 578 -12.38 13.89 -9.10
C GLY A 578 -12.92 13.85 -7.66
N TYR A 579 -12.32 14.58 -6.71
CA TYR A 579 -12.85 14.70 -5.34
C TYR A 579 -13.84 15.87 -5.23
N ILE A 580 -15.00 15.62 -4.61
CA ILE A 580 -16.02 16.63 -4.31
C ILE A 580 -16.16 16.74 -2.79
N SER A 581 -15.96 17.94 -2.26
CA SER A 581 -16.09 18.22 -0.83
C SER A 581 -17.55 18.50 -0.48
N ASP A 582 -18.15 17.69 0.40
CA ASP A 582 -19.53 17.88 0.84
C ASP A 582 -19.71 19.10 1.78
N THR A 583 -18.60 19.66 2.29
CA THR A 583 -18.60 20.89 3.08
C THR A 583 -18.32 22.12 2.20
N GLU A 584 -17.23 22.10 1.44
CA GLU A 584 -16.72 23.29 0.75
C GLU A 584 -17.49 23.62 -0.55
N ASP A 585 -17.99 22.61 -1.26
CA ASP A 585 -18.70 22.76 -2.56
C ASP A 585 -20.22 22.96 -2.40
N SER A 586 -20.69 23.29 -1.19
CA SER A 586 -22.10 23.44 -0.87
C SER A 586 -22.62 24.89 -0.96
N VAL A 587 -23.95 25.06 -0.87
CA VAL A 587 -24.64 26.36 -1.06
C VAL A 587 -24.22 27.38 0.02
N VAL A 588 -23.91 28.60 -0.42
CA VAL A 588 -23.49 29.75 0.41
C VAL A 588 -24.69 30.63 0.77
N ILE A 589 -24.73 31.16 2.00
CA ILE A 589 -25.75 32.12 2.45
C ILE A 589 -25.28 33.55 2.16
N LYS A 590 -26.11 34.40 1.53
CA LYS A 590 -26.03 35.89 1.63
C LYS A 590 -27.43 36.43 1.93
N GLY A 591 -27.50 37.51 2.71
CA GLY A 591 -28.76 38.12 3.15
C GLY A 591 -29.76 38.34 2.01
N ASP A 592 -31.01 37.96 2.29
CA ASP A 592 -32.24 38.14 1.49
C ASP A 592 -32.24 37.69 0.01
N GLY A 593 -31.40 36.73 -0.38
CA GLY A 593 -31.53 36.09 -1.70
C GLY A 593 -30.65 34.86 -1.91
N ILE A 594 -31.25 33.76 -2.37
CA ILE A 594 -30.55 32.54 -2.82
C ILE A 594 -29.90 32.84 -4.17
N ILE A 595 -28.57 32.72 -4.28
CA ILE A 595 -27.86 32.73 -5.56
C ILE A 595 -27.21 31.37 -5.77
N THR A 596 -27.63 30.66 -6.81
CA THR A 596 -26.92 29.51 -7.39
C THR A 596 -25.66 30.02 -8.08
N ASN A 597 -24.49 29.49 -7.74
CA ASN A 597 -23.23 29.92 -8.34
C ASN A 597 -23.18 29.49 -9.82
N THR A 598 -23.21 30.46 -10.74
CA THR A 598 -22.78 30.30 -12.13
C THR A 598 -21.39 30.90 -12.32
N ALA A 599 -20.53 30.12 -12.97
CA ALA A 599 -19.28 30.48 -13.63
C ALA A 599 -18.03 30.74 -12.76
N ALA A 600 -17.05 29.90 -13.04
CA ALA A 600 -15.65 30.00 -12.70
C ALA A 600 -15.06 31.41 -12.86
N SER A 601 -14.48 31.92 -11.78
CA SER A 601 -13.41 32.92 -11.86
C SER A 601 -12.43 32.67 -10.72
N GLY A 602 -11.21 32.24 -11.07
CA GLY A 602 -9.98 32.26 -10.26
C GLY A 602 -10.13 32.00 -8.77
N ALA A 603 -10.47 30.77 -8.37
CA ALA A 603 -10.38 30.36 -6.97
C ALA A 603 -8.91 30.11 -6.60
N GLN A 604 -8.37 30.89 -5.65
CA GLN A 604 -7.27 30.39 -4.81
C GLN A 604 -7.88 29.33 -3.90
N LEU A 605 -7.60 28.06 -4.23
CA LEU A 605 -8.13 26.87 -3.57
C LEU A 605 -7.66 26.78 -2.10
N LYS A 606 -8.48 26.20 -1.22
CA LYS A 606 -8.16 25.87 0.20
C LYS A 606 -7.03 24.83 0.36
N SER A 607 -6.45 24.39 -0.74
CA SER A 607 -5.35 23.43 -0.86
C SER A 607 -4.19 24.09 -1.60
N ASP A 608 -3.14 24.42 -0.86
CA ASP A 608 -1.82 24.60 -1.45
C ASP A 608 -1.08 23.29 -1.18
N PRO A 609 -1.05 22.33 -2.13
CA PRO A 609 -0.38 21.05 -1.95
C PRO A 609 1.13 21.24 -1.64
N GLU A 610 1.71 22.37 -2.06
CA GLU A 610 3.13 22.68 -1.87
C GLU A 610 3.55 23.00 -0.43
N LYS A 611 2.61 23.19 0.51
CA LYS A 611 2.96 23.45 1.93
C LYS A 611 2.61 22.32 2.89
N ALA A 612 1.91 21.29 2.42
CA ALA A 612 1.64 20.08 3.22
C ALA A 612 2.83 19.10 3.23
N TYR A 613 3.78 19.28 2.31
CA TYR A 613 4.95 18.43 2.13
C TYR A 613 6.25 19.22 2.01
N LEU A 614 6.50 20.12 2.96
CA LEU A 614 7.88 20.27 3.43
C LEU A 614 7.99 19.37 4.64
N ARG A 615 8.68 18.24 4.46
CA ARG A 615 9.31 17.53 5.59
C ARG A 615 9.96 18.61 6.44
N GLU A 616 9.45 18.83 7.66
CA GLU A 616 10.25 19.51 8.66
C GLU A 616 11.62 18.82 8.62
N PRO A 617 12.73 19.56 8.41
CA PRO A 617 14.03 18.98 8.63
C PRO A 617 13.95 18.46 10.05
N ARG A 618 14.13 17.14 10.22
CA ARG A 618 14.27 16.54 11.54
C ARG A 618 15.24 17.47 12.27
N LEU A 619 14.72 18.25 13.22
CA LEU A 619 15.56 18.93 14.18
C LEU A 619 16.47 17.82 14.66
N GLU A 620 17.77 18.01 14.48
CA GLU A 620 18.82 17.14 14.97
C GLU A 620 18.62 17.01 16.49
N SER A 621 17.67 16.18 16.92
CA SER A 621 17.92 15.32 18.06
C SER A 621 19.21 14.65 17.65
N LYS A 622 20.31 15.05 18.32
CA LYS A 622 21.59 14.32 18.26
C LYS A 622 21.24 12.88 17.96
N PRO A 623 21.75 12.29 16.87
CA PRO A 623 21.37 10.94 16.53
C PRO A 623 21.52 10.14 17.81
N LEU A 624 20.38 9.73 18.40
CA LEU A 624 20.32 8.40 18.94
C LEU A 624 20.77 7.60 17.74
N GLU A 625 22.02 7.15 17.79
CA GLU A 625 22.61 6.27 16.80
C GLU A 625 21.54 5.22 16.52
N LEU A 626 20.78 5.45 15.44
CA LEU A 626 19.99 4.45 14.79
C LEU A 626 21.07 3.50 14.33
N LYS A 627 21.34 2.50 15.17
CA LYS A 627 22.36 1.51 14.90
C LYS A 627 22.17 1.09 13.45
N GLU A 628 23.25 1.18 12.67
CA GLU A 628 23.32 0.76 11.27
C GLU A 628 22.62 -0.59 11.02
N ALA A 629 22.54 -1.42 12.06
CA ALA A 629 21.72 -2.62 12.22
C ALA A 629 20.33 -2.66 11.54
N GLN A 630 19.54 -1.57 11.43
CA GLN A 630 18.18 -1.66 10.85
C GLN A 630 18.13 -1.62 9.31
N PHE A 631 19.16 -1.07 8.65
CA PHE A 631 19.34 -1.25 7.20
C PHE A 631 20.32 -2.38 6.90
N GLU A 632 21.21 -2.68 7.84
CA GLU A 632 22.07 -3.84 7.76
C GLU A 632 21.31 -5.15 7.98
N ALA A 633 20.15 -5.22 8.65
CA ALA A 633 19.50 -6.50 8.92
C ALA A 633 19.07 -7.27 7.65
N ALA A 634 18.63 -6.56 6.61
CA ALA A 634 18.38 -7.15 5.29
C ALA A 634 19.67 -7.50 4.51
N ALA A 635 20.85 -7.09 5.03
CA ALA A 635 22.17 -7.27 4.43
C ALA A 635 23.21 -7.93 5.37
N ASN A 636 22.84 -8.35 6.59
CA ASN A 636 23.78 -8.79 7.63
C ASN A 636 23.99 -10.30 7.53
N VAL A 637 24.73 -10.70 6.50
CA VAL A 637 25.54 -11.91 6.56
C VAL A 637 26.77 -11.54 7.40
N LYS A 638 26.76 -11.88 8.69
CA LYS A 638 27.98 -11.84 9.50
C LYS A 638 29.08 -12.59 8.77
N THR A 639 30.24 -11.95 8.60
CA THR A 639 31.42 -12.60 8.04
C THR A 639 31.88 -13.74 8.95
N HIS A 640 32.44 -14.78 8.34
CA HIS A 640 32.85 -16.02 9.01
C HIS A 640 33.97 -15.87 10.07
N GLU A 641 34.47 -14.65 10.29
CA GLU A 641 35.53 -14.33 11.29
C GLU A 641 35.00 -13.69 12.58
N GLU A 642 33.71 -13.33 12.68
CA GLU A 642 33.12 -12.73 13.90
C GLU A 642 32.08 -13.62 14.62
N LEU A 643 32.06 -14.92 14.31
CA LEU A 643 31.48 -16.00 15.11
C LEU A 643 32.58 -17.00 15.49
#